data_AF-A0A3M6QHN7-F1
#
_entry.id   AF-A0A3M6QHN7-F1
#
_cell.length_a   1.000
_cell.length_b   1.000
_cell.length_c   1.000
_cell.angle_alpha   90.00
_cell.angle_beta   90.00
_cell.angle_gamma   90.00
#
_symmetry.space_group_name_H-M   'P 1'
#
loop_
_entity.id
_entity.type
_entity.pdbx_description
1 polymer ?
#
loop_
_entity_poly.entity_id
_entity_poly.type
_entity_poly.pdbx_seq_one_letter_code
_entity_poly.pdbx_strand_id
1 'polypeptide(L)'
;MNKIIIVGHPQSGYEEVERLLVECGMAPALPSRREKLTPDQISRTLVKAHGATPIENLQSPQQLQQITVAPVWQGMALDLMLANVEQPLWGWADTQAAYLLDYWKSQDPQIVFVLVYDEPRTVYTRLSLEQASAPEAELQRRIDAWVSYNAALLHFHLRNPERSLLVHARQVQTSAQSYLQQISARIDAPLHVPPTLLPELHNSSQEDESQDGDAVVQDNHLAVRDNRAHVAGAPAEPPRLAELQANALADLLASQLVDANPEALQLYDELQAAATLPHGVAQSSGLPPALSGSGSLRDRYQAWLALVAQQAALQEQMQRAQTQAEQLKALSQQFSHADTQARERQRLLDDLHRTHRQAEALAQERQHLLEQQTIALQEQTADRERLCAELAGQLRTERQQLQHKEQERQLLLTQLHQVQEELEQHYLQARQQDTTLQSLRQNLQQVEQQAKQQAAEHSRQVEQLRAARQESQLLLAQLHQVQEELERHYLENQRHALQLEELQKNQEQHLRQIGQLKKERDEHTKTANERKTRLEQLTQAKAAYEKQTQEHNRQAETLKAERQAAREQVKQLQAQLNAAQARLASAPTADLQQENALLLSQLHQVQEELERLYLENRKLQTPATNASISPQPQQPIIRTGAANRVKRELPYRLGSLMIARSHNLGGLLGMPFALRAETKRYREEQQATAGQPPLPPISEYRDAREAEKVKQHLSYRLGRALLQSSEKPLGWLGLPWALRREVKDFRQQRNSRQVAG
;
A
#
# COMPACT_ATOMS: atom_id res chain seq x y z
N MET A 1 60.35 -23.71 32.50
CA MET A 1 59.08 -23.93 31.76
C MET A 1 58.66 -25.33 32.10
N ASN A 2 57.77 -25.46 33.07
CA ASN A 2 57.66 -26.73 33.79
C ASN A 2 56.51 -27.53 33.17
N LYS A 3 56.73 -28.84 33.03
CA LYS A 3 55.89 -29.69 32.19
C LYS A 3 55.52 -30.96 32.94
N ILE A 4 54.23 -31.28 32.99
CA ILE A 4 53.74 -32.52 33.58
C ILE A 4 53.19 -33.42 32.48
N ILE A 5 53.72 -34.63 32.38
CA ILE A 5 53.11 -35.70 31.57
C ILE A 5 52.48 -36.70 32.52
N ILE A 6 51.16 -36.88 32.41
CA ILE A 6 50.38 -37.79 33.24
C ILE A 6 50.15 -39.08 32.44
N VAL A 7 50.62 -40.20 32.97
CA VAL A 7 50.59 -41.50 32.30
C VAL A 7 49.99 -42.52 33.25
N GLY A 8 48.81 -43.03 32.90
CA GLY A 8 48.10 -44.07 33.65
C GLY A 8 47.46 -45.09 32.72
N HIS A 9 47.03 -46.22 33.26
CA HIS A 9 46.34 -47.25 32.48
C HIS A 9 44.92 -46.74 32.11
N PRO A 10 44.29 -47.17 30.99
CA PRO A 10 42.95 -46.70 30.64
C PRO A 10 41.89 -46.88 31.74
N GLN A 11 42.05 -47.88 32.62
CA GLN A 11 41.18 -48.10 33.79
C GLN A 11 41.68 -47.44 35.09
N SER A 12 42.80 -46.70 35.12
CA SER A 12 43.37 -46.15 36.37
C SER A 12 42.85 -44.76 36.77
N GLY A 13 41.88 -44.18 36.05
CA GLY A 13 41.27 -42.88 36.40
C GLY A 13 42.25 -41.70 36.39
N TYR A 14 43.28 -41.74 35.54
CA TYR A 14 44.31 -40.70 35.45
C TYR A 14 43.73 -39.34 34.97
N GLU A 15 42.55 -39.34 34.33
CA GLU A 15 41.79 -38.14 33.98
C GLU A 15 41.30 -37.36 35.21
N GLU A 16 41.09 -38.04 36.34
CA GLU A 16 40.70 -37.42 37.61
C GLU A 16 41.91 -36.71 38.25
N VAL A 17 43.11 -37.27 38.04
CA VAL A 17 44.41 -36.68 38.44
C VAL A 17 44.77 -35.48 37.55
N GLU A 18 44.53 -35.56 36.25
CA GLU A 18 44.70 -34.41 35.33
C GLU A 18 43.78 -33.25 35.72
N ARG A 19 42.49 -33.52 35.96
CA ARG A 19 41.51 -32.50 36.35
C ARG A 19 41.94 -31.76 37.62
N LEU A 20 42.37 -32.50 38.65
CA LEU A 20 42.85 -31.91 39.90
C LEU A 20 44.05 -30.99 39.66
N LEU A 21 45.01 -31.37 38.81
CA LEU A 21 46.15 -30.51 38.49
C LEU A 21 45.76 -29.26 37.70
N VAL A 22 44.79 -29.37 36.78
CA VAL A 22 44.24 -28.20 36.06
C VAL A 22 43.54 -27.24 37.02
N GLU A 23 42.73 -27.75 37.95
CA GLU A 23 42.09 -26.96 39.02
C GLU A 23 43.13 -26.29 39.94
N CYS A 24 44.31 -26.89 40.13
CA CYS A 24 45.42 -26.34 40.92
C CYS A 24 46.34 -25.37 40.13
N GLY A 25 46.02 -25.06 38.87
CA GLY A 25 46.72 -24.06 38.06
C GLY A 25 47.66 -24.59 36.97
N MET A 26 47.65 -25.90 36.67
CA MET A 26 48.31 -26.43 35.46
C MET A 26 47.51 -26.07 34.20
N ALA A 27 48.13 -25.43 33.21
CA ALA A 27 47.46 -25.19 31.93
C ALA A 27 47.38 -26.48 31.07
N PRO A 28 46.27 -26.76 30.39
CA PRO A 28 46.16 -27.90 29.47
C PRO A 28 46.98 -27.65 28.19
N ALA A 29 47.63 -28.69 27.66
CA ALA A 29 48.46 -28.58 26.47
C ALA A 29 47.70 -28.06 25.23
N LEU A 30 48.18 -26.94 24.69
CA LEU A 30 47.75 -26.39 23.41
C LEU A 30 48.25 -27.26 22.24
N PRO A 31 47.47 -27.41 21.15
CA PRO A 31 47.92 -28.15 19.96
C PRO A 31 49.16 -27.53 19.29
N SER A 32 49.91 -28.34 18.56
CA SER A 32 51.18 -27.94 17.91
C SER A 32 51.02 -26.76 16.93
N ARG A 33 52.05 -25.91 16.84
CA ARG A 33 51.91 -24.57 16.21
C ARG A 33 51.71 -24.60 14.69
N ARG A 34 52.22 -25.61 13.99
CA ARG A 34 52.07 -25.80 12.54
C ARG A 34 50.94 -26.77 12.21
N GLU A 35 51.06 -28.00 12.70
CA GLU A 35 50.17 -29.11 12.31
C GLU A 35 48.89 -29.18 13.15
N LYS A 36 48.81 -28.44 14.27
CA LYS A 36 47.66 -28.40 15.20
C LYS A 36 47.33 -29.76 15.81
N LEU A 37 48.34 -30.60 15.99
CA LEU A 37 48.20 -31.91 16.62
C LEU A 37 48.20 -31.79 18.15
N THR A 38 47.31 -32.53 18.81
CA THR A 38 47.34 -32.69 20.28
C THR A 38 48.47 -33.66 20.68
N PRO A 39 48.91 -33.68 21.96
CA PRO A 39 49.91 -34.63 22.43
C PRO A 39 49.51 -36.10 22.19
N ASP A 40 48.26 -36.45 22.51
CA ASP A 40 47.64 -37.75 22.22
C ASP A 40 47.72 -38.12 20.71
N GLN A 41 47.44 -37.17 19.81
CA GLN A 41 47.56 -37.40 18.36
C GLN A 41 49.01 -37.60 17.90
N ILE A 42 49.96 -36.91 18.53
CA ILE A 42 51.41 -37.10 18.29
C ILE A 42 51.81 -38.51 18.74
N SER A 43 51.43 -38.93 19.96
CA SER A 43 51.71 -40.27 20.47
C SER A 43 51.08 -41.37 19.63
N ARG A 44 49.79 -41.25 19.26
CA ARG A 44 49.11 -42.18 18.33
C ARG A 44 49.82 -42.28 16.98
N THR A 45 50.32 -41.16 16.45
CA THR A 45 51.08 -41.14 15.20
C THR A 45 52.41 -41.86 15.34
N LEU A 46 53.15 -41.62 16.44
CA LEU A 46 54.42 -42.29 16.73
C LEU A 46 54.26 -43.79 16.97
N VAL A 47 53.34 -44.20 17.85
CA VAL A 47 53.02 -45.61 18.16
C VAL A 47 52.63 -46.37 16.89
N LYS A 48 51.77 -45.78 16.05
CA LYS A 48 51.38 -46.35 14.75
C LYS A 48 52.53 -46.42 13.74
N ALA A 49 53.37 -45.39 13.67
CA ALA A 49 54.51 -45.34 12.73
C ALA A 49 55.59 -46.39 13.03
N HIS A 50 55.76 -46.77 14.30
CA HIS A 50 56.73 -47.79 14.74
C HIS A 50 56.09 -49.17 14.96
N GLY A 51 54.78 -49.34 14.65
CA GLY A 51 54.09 -50.64 14.65
C GLY A 51 53.87 -51.26 16.04
N ALA A 52 53.89 -50.46 17.11
CA ALA A 52 53.73 -50.96 18.46
C ALA A 52 52.29 -51.45 18.74
N THR A 53 52.17 -52.43 19.64
CA THR A 53 50.91 -53.08 20.01
C THR A 53 49.93 -52.12 20.70
N PRO A 54 48.62 -52.15 20.39
CA PRO A 54 47.62 -51.46 21.20
C PRO A 54 47.67 -51.94 22.66
N ILE A 55 47.53 -51.03 23.62
CA ILE A 55 47.65 -51.33 25.07
C ILE A 55 46.70 -52.47 25.49
N GLU A 56 45.48 -52.47 24.95
CA GLU A 56 44.43 -53.48 25.14
C GLU A 56 44.82 -54.91 24.72
N ASN A 57 45.90 -55.07 23.94
CA ASN A 57 46.38 -56.35 23.42
C ASN A 57 47.77 -56.74 23.96
N LEU A 58 48.26 -56.07 25.01
CA LEU A 58 49.46 -56.49 25.73
C LEU A 58 49.20 -57.79 26.49
N GLN A 59 50.09 -58.77 26.35
CA GLN A 59 50.02 -60.07 27.01
C GLN A 59 51.27 -60.38 27.86
N SER A 60 52.26 -59.48 27.83
CA SER A 60 53.52 -59.62 28.56
C SER A 60 54.22 -58.26 28.72
N PRO A 61 54.90 -57.99 29.84
CA PRO A 61 55.62 -56.73 30.07
C PRO A 61 56.73 -56.48 29.04
N GLN A 62 57.18 -57.53 28.34
CA GLN A 62 58.19 -57.48 27.29
C GLN A 62 57.69 -56.89 25.97
N GLN A 63 56.38 -56.69 25.79
CA GLN A 63 55.79 -56.05 24.61
C GLN A 63 55.71 -54.51 24.73
N LEU A 64 55.63 -53.95 25.94
CA LEU A 64 55.62 -52.50 26.16
C LEU A 64 57.06 -51.93 26.20
N GLN A 65 57.75 -51.99 25.06
CA GLN A 65 59.11 -51.46 24.91
C GLN A 65 59.12 -49.98 24.53
N GLN A 66 60.11 -49.24 25.01
CA GLN A 66 60.27 -47.81 24.71
C GLN A 66 60.65 -47.59 23.25
N ILE A 67 59.90 -46.74 22.54
CA ILE A 67 60.09 -46.49 21.11
C ILE A 67 61.25 -45.50 20.90
N THR A 68 62.30 -45.95 20.20
CA THR A 68 63.39 -45.08 19.74
C THR A 68 62.93 -44.25 18.54
N VAL A 69 62.33 -43.08 18.82
CA VAL A 69 61.80 -42.16 17.81
C VAL A 69 62.91 -41.62 16.89
N ALA A 70 62.79 -41.90 15.59
CA ALA A 70 63.75 -41.44 14.58
C ALA A 70 63.77 -39.90 14.42
N PRO A 71 64.92 -39.28 14.06
CA PRO A 71 65.07 -37.81 14.03
C PRO A 71 64.04 -37.04 13.18
N VAL A 72 63.52 -37.66 12.12
CA VAL A 72 62.48 -37.09 11.25
C VAL A 72 61.23 -36.65 12.04
N TRP A 73 60.90 -37.37 13.11
CA TRP A 73 59.71 -37.13 13.92
C TRP A 73 59.90 -36.12 15.06
N GLN A 74 61.14 -35.76 15.40
CA GLN A 74 61.45 -34.83 16.51
C GLN A 74 60.82 -33.45 16.29
N GLY A 75 60.60 -33.06 15.03
CA GLY A 75 59.89 -31.82 14.66
C GLY A 75 58.49 -31.71 15.25
N MET A 76 57.76 -32.82 15.47
CA MET A 76 56.42 -32.80 16.07
C MET A 76 56.46 -32.43 17.55
N ALA A 77 57.41 -32.99 18.31
CA ALA A 77 57.61 -32.64 19.70
C ALA A 77 58.08 -31.19 19.85
N LEU A 78 59.00 -30.74 19.00
CA LEU A 78 59.45 -29.34 19.00
C LEU A 78 58.32 -28.35 18.64
N ASP A 79 57.46 -28.68 17.68
CA ASP A 79 56.30 -27.84 17.30
C ASP A 79 55.22 -27.77 18.40
N LEU A 80 55.07 -28.82 19.20
CA LEU A 80 54.26 -28.82 20.43
C LEU A 80 54.89 -27.93 21.51
N MET A 81 56.19 -28.09 21.79
CA MET A 81 56.90 -27.27 22.78
C MET A 81 56.88 -25.78 22.42
N LEU A 82 57.01 -25.44 21.13
CA LEU A 82 56.94 -24.07 20.61
C LEU A 82 55.52 -23.47 20.59
N ALA A 83 54.47 -24.30 20.64
CA ALA A 83 53.09 -23.82 20.82
C ALA A 83 52.79 -23.46 22.27
N ASN A 84 53.40 -24.17 23.21
CA ASN A 84 53.13 -24.07 24.64
C ASN A 84 54.17 -23.20 25.40
N VAL A 85 55.10 -22.56 24.69
CA VAL A 85 56.27 -21.83 25.25
C VAL A 85 55.90 -20.66 26.17
N GLU A 86 54.72 -20.08 26.00
CA GLU A 86 54.24 -18.92 26.79
C GLU A 86 53.58 -19.33 28.13
N GLN A 87 53.38 -20.63 28.38
CA GLN A 87 52.73 -21.12 29.60
C GLN A 87 53.77 -21.48 30.68
N PRO A 88 53.62 -20.99 31.94
CA PRO A 88 54.62 -21.19 32.98
C PRO A 88 54.71 -22.65 33.47
N LEU A 89 53.53 -23.25 33.65
CA LEU A 89 53.31 -24.66 33.97
C LEU A 89 52.18 -25.17 33.07
N TRP A 90 52.45 -26.23 32.32
CA TRP A 90 51.44 -26.89 31.49
C TRP A 90 51.64 -28.41 31.50
N GLY A 91 50.61 -29.15 31.06
CA GLY A 91 50.69 -30.60 31.01
C GLY A 91 49.58 -31.24 30.20
N TRP A 92 49.64 -32.57 30.12
CA TRP A 92 48.62 -33.39 29.49
C TRP A 92 48.64 -34.81 30.05
N ALA A 93 47.49 -35.47 29.98
CA ALA A 93 47.35 -36.90 30.13
C ALA A 93 47.43 -37.65 28.79
N ASP A 94 48.11 -38.80 28.79
CA ASP A 94 48.24 -39.67 27.63
C ASP A 94 48.60 -41.11 28.05
N THR A 95 47.74 -42.08 27.71
CA THR A 95 47.97 -43.52 27.96
C THR A 95 49.03 -44.10 27.03
N GLN A 96 49.20 -43.55 25.82
CA GLN A 96 50.17 -44.02 24.84
C GLN A 96 51.56 -43.44 25.07
N ALA A 97 51.68 -42.38 25.88
CA ALA A 97 52.96 -41.85 26.34
C ALA A 97 53.80 -42.89 27.11
N ALA A 98 53.20 -43.98 27.63
CA ALA A 98 53.93 -45.11 28.20
C ALA A 98 54.99 -45.69 27.26
N TYR A 99 54.73 -45.74 25.94
CA TYR A 99 55.69 -46.17 24.92
C TYR A 99 56.80 -45.13 24.63
N LEU A 100 56.65 -43.92 25.14
CA LEU A 100 57.43 -42.73 24.78
C LEU A 100 58.05 -42.04 26.00
N LEU A 101 58.04 -42.65 27.18
CA LEU A 101 58.56 -42.06 28.42
C LEU A 101 60.05 -41.72 28.31
N ASP A 102 60.89 -42.65 27.83
CA ASP A 102 62.32 -42.38 27.62
C ASP A 102 62.57 -41.42 26.44
N TYR A 103 61.66 -41.34 25.46
CA TYR A 103 61.70 -40.30 24.42
C TYR A 103 61.42 -38.91 25.02
N TRP A 104 60.28 -38.69 25.67
CA TRP A 104 59.92 -37.41 26.28
C TRP A 104 60.96 -36.96 27.32
N LYS A 105 61.50 -37.90 28.12
CA LYS A 105 62.60 -37.65 29.08
C LYS A 105 63.83 -37.04 28.42
N SER A 106 64.13 -37.42 27.18
CA SER A 106 65.26 -36.92 26.38
C SER A 106 65.00 -35.55 25.74
N GLN A 107 63.75 -35.17 25.51
CA GLN A 107 63.42 -33.91 24.82
C GLN A 107 63.59 -32.68 25.72
N ASP A 108 63.32 -32.79 27.02
CA ASP A 108 63.49 -31.68 27.97
C ASP A 108 63.78 -32.22 29.40
N PRO A 109 64.86 -31.76 30.07
CA PRO A 109 65.13 -32.06 31.47
C PRO A 109 64.04 -31.62 32.46
N GLN A 110 63.27 -30.57 32.16
CA GLN A 110 62.23 -29.98 33.04
C GLN A 110 60.86 -30.67 32.96
N ILE A 111 60.75 -31.79 32.24
CA ILE A 111 59.54 -32.64 32.28
C ILE A 111 59.55 -33.50 33.55
N VAL A 112 58.46 -33.43 34.31
CA VAL A 112 58.11 -34.34 35.41
C VAL A 112 57.02 -35.30 34.95
N PHE A 113 57.13 -36.56 35.34
CA PHE A 113 56.19 -37.62 34.98
C PHE A 113 55.33 -38.00 36.19
N VAL A 114 54.01 -37.89 36.06
CA VAL A 114 53.05 -38.40 37.05
C VAL A 114 52.55 -39.75 36.54
N LEU A 115 52.96 -40.81 37.20
CA LEU A 115 52.63 -42.19 36.86
C LEU A 115 51.47 -42.63 37.75
N VAL A 116 50.28 -42.74 37.16
CA VAL A 116 49.04 -43.04 37.89
C VAL A 116 48.74 -44.53 37.79
N TYR A 117 48.70 -45.21 38.94
CA TYR A 117 48.24 -46.58 39.06
C TYR A 117 47.00 -46.64 39.95
N ASP A 118 46.27 -47.75 39.87
CA ASP A 118 45.06 -48.02 40.65
C ASP A 118 44.95 -49.55 40.84
N GLU A 119 44.09 -49.99 41.77
CA GLU A 119 44.00 -51.40 42.18
C GLU A 119 43.66 -52.35 41.01
N PRO A 120 44.20 -53.60 40.95
CA PRO A 120 43.89 -54.56 39.89
C PRO A 120 42.39 -54.80 39.69
N ARG A 121 41.59 -54.71 40.75
CA ARG A 121 40.13 -54.87 40.66
C ARG A 121 39.42 -53.79 39.83
N THR A 122 40.07 -52.65 39.58
CA THR A 122 39.51 -51.60 38.70
C THR A 122 39.42 -52.05 37.24
N VAL A 123 40.23 -53.04 36.82
CA VAL A 123 40.14 -53.70 35.50
C VAL A 123 38.79 -54.39 35.31
N TYR A 124 38.10 -54.78 36.40
CA TYR A 124 36.73 -55.27 36.38
C TYR A 124 35.72 -54.13 36.58
N THR A 125 35.84 -53.35 37.66
CA THR A 125 34.76 -52.43 38.09
C THR A 125 34.55 -51.21 37.17
N ARG A 126 35.55 -50.81 36.37
CA ARG A 126 35.42 -49.74 35.37
C ARG A 126 35.09 -50.25 33.95
N LEU A 127 34.69 -51.51 33.76
CA LEU A 127 34.33 -52.03 32.44
C LEU A 127 33.03 -51.42 31.90
N SER A 128 33.08 -50.96 30.64
CA SER A 128 31.89 -50.48 29.93
C SER A 128 30.94 -51.61 29.59
N LEU A 129 29.64 -51.31 29.61
CA LEU A 129 28.55 -52.29 29.48
C LEU A 129 28.58 -53.07 28.16
N GLU A 130 29.02 -52.44 27.07
CA GLU A 130 29.23 -53.08 25.76
C GLU A 130 30.32 -54.16 25.78
N GLN A 131 31.25 -54.09 26.74
CA GLN A 131 32.35 -55.04 26.93
C GLN A 131 32.00 -56.16 27.93
N ALA A 132 30.83 -56.10 28.58
CA ALA A 132 30.31 -57.12 29.50
C ALA A 132 29.75 -58.37 28.79
N SER A 133 30.11 -58.60 27.52
CA SER A 133 29.88 -59.85 26.77
C SER A 133 31.19 -60.45 26.24
N ALA A 134 32.33 -59.99 26.78
CA ALA A 134 33.66 -60.48 26.43
C ALA A 134 33.85 -61.97 26.78
N PRO A 135 34.66 -62.72 26.02
CA PRO A 135 35.09 -64.05 26.42
C PRO A 135 36.10 -63.99 27.57
N GLU A 136 36.21 -65.08 28.33
CA GLU A 136 37.18 -65.28 29.42
C GLU A 136 38.63 -64.93 29.01
N ALA A 137 39.03 -65.25 27.76
CA ALA A 137 40.35 -64.96 27.19
C ALA A 137 40.54 -63.50 26.67
N GLU A 138 39.49 -62.67 26.71
CA GLU A 138 39.59 -61.20 26.56
C GLU A 138 39.73 -60.55 27.94
N LEU A 139 39.09 -61.10 28.97
CA LEU A 139 39.28 -60.67 30.36
C LEU A 139 40.72 -60.90 30.82
N GLN A 140 41.27 -62.10 30.57
CA GLN A 140 42.65 -62.42 30.95
C GLN A 140 43.63 -61.44 30.31
N ARG A 141 43.53 -61.22 28.99
CA ARG A 141 44.35 -60.23 28.26
C ARG A 141 44.30 -58.81 28.84
N ARG A 142 43.20 -58.39 29.48
CA ARG A 142 43.10 -57.07 30.12
C ARG A 142 43.83 -57.00 31.45
N ILE A 143 43.90 -58.12 32.18
CA ILE A 143 44.69 -58.26 33.40
C ILE A 143 46.17 -58.34 33.01
N ASP A 144 46.51 -59.19 32.04
CA ASP A 144 47.85 -59.31 31.46
C ASP A 144 48.35 -57.96 30.92
N ALA A 145 47.48 -57.17 30.29
CA ALA A 145 47.76 -55.81 29.84
C ALA A 145 47.97 -54.83 31.00
N TRP A 146 47.13 -54.85 32.03
CA TRP A 146 47.32 -54.03 33.24
C TRP A 146 48.65 -54.35 33.92
N VAL A 147 49.02 -55.64 34.03
CA VAL A 147 50.31 -56.09 34.56
C VAL A 147 51.45 -55.55 33.69
N SER A 148 51.38 -55.80 32.38
CA SER A 148 52.39 -55.38 31.41
C SER A 148 52.62 -53.87 31.42
N TYR A 149 51.54 -53.10 31.55
CA TYR A 149 51.57 -51.64 31.52
C TYR A 149 52.13 -51.05 32.81
N ASN A 150 51.61 -51.45 33.97
CA ASN A 150 52.07 -50.88 35.24
C ASN A 150 53.49 -51.37 35.60
N ALA A 151 53.92 -52.56 35.15
CA ALA A 151 55.31 -52.99 35.24
C ALA A 151 56.26 -52.07 34.44
N ALA A 152 55.84 -51.61 33.26
CA ALA A 152 56.61 -50.62 32.49
C ALA A 152 56.66 -49.24 33.18
N LEU A 153 55.56 -48.80 33.82
CA LEU A 153 55.55 -47.58 34.63
C LEU A 153 56.51 -47.70 35.83
N LEU A 154 56.43 -48.79 36.60
CA LEU A 154 57.32 -49.07 37.74
C LEU A 154 58.79 -49.12 37.31
N HIS A 155 59.09 -49.82 36.22
CA HIS A 155 60.44 -49.90 35.66
C HIS A 155 60.94 -48.54 35.12
N PHE A 156 60.06 -47.63 34.69
CA PHE A 156 60.45 -46.24 34.41
C PHE A 156 60.62 -45.42 35.70
N HIS A 157 59.79 -45.60 36.72
CA HIS A 157 59.90 -44.89 38.01
C HIS A 157 61.23 -45.18 38.71
N LEU A 158 61.58 -46.45 38.87
CA LEU A 158 62.79 -46.90 39.55
C LEU A 158 64.08 -46.45 38.83
N ARG A 159 64.03 -46.23 37.51
CA ARG A 159 65.13 -45.64 36.71
C ARG A 159 65.18 -44.11 36.77
N ASN A 160 64.14 -43.44 37.28
CA ASN A 160 63.96 -41.98 37.22
C ASN A 160 63.33 -41.36 38.49
N PRO A 161 63.73 -41.74 39.73
CA PRO A 161 63.01 -41.34 40.95
C PRO A 161 63.03 -39.84 41.25
N GLU A 162 63.95 -39.07 40.64
CA GLU A 162 64.01 -37.60 40.75
C GLU A 162 62.95 -36.89 39.89
N ARG A 163 62.64 -37.45 38.72
CA ARG A 163 61.79 -36.83 37.68
C ARG A 163 60.41 -37.48 37.55
N SER A 164 60.10 -38.47 38.37
CA SER A 164 58.82 -39.17 38.31
C SER A 164 58.20 -39.36 39.70
N LEU A 165 56.88 -39.36 39.74
CA LEU A 165 56.04 -39.60 40.91
C LEU A 165 55.13 -40.78 40.58
N LEU A 166 55.17 -41.83 41.40
CA LEU A 166 54.25 -42.97 41.30
C LEU A 166 53.16 -42.80 42.35
N VAL A 167 51.90 -42.64 41.90
CA VAL A 167 50.78 -42.22 42.77
C VAL A 167 49.53 -43.06 42.54
N HIS A 168 48.88 -43.43 43.64
CA HIS A 168 47.60 -44.14 43.59
C HIS A 168 46.45 -43.17 43.31
N ALA A 169 45.65 -43.42 42.26
CA ALA A 169 44.58 -42.52 41.79
C ALA A 169 43.62 -42.11 42.93
N ARG A 170 43.15 -43.09 43.71
CA ARG A 170 42.27 -42.84 44.87
C ARG A 170 42.93 -42.00 45.97
N GLN A 171 44.23 -42.16 46.21
CA GLN A 171 44.95 -41.42 47.25
C GLN A 171 45.17 -39.95 46.86
N VAL A 172 45.34 -39.66 45.57
CA VAL A 172 45.39 -38.28 45.04
C VAL A 172 44.12 -37.50 45.39
N GLN A 173 42.95 -38.14 45.34
CA GLN A 173 41.68 -37.53 45.73
C GLN A 173 41.57 -37.36 47.25
N THR A 174 41.86 -38.41 48.04
CA THR A 174 41.74 -38.37 49.51
C THR A 174 42.85 -37.56 50.21
N SER A 175 43.95 -37.23 49.53
CA SER A 175 45.11 -36.54 50.12
C SER A 175 45.75 -35.52 49.17
N ALA A 176 44.91 -34.79 48.42
CA ALA A 176 45.30 -33.78 47.43
C ALA A 176 46.39 -32.80 47.92
N GLN A 177 46.32 -32.35 49.18
CA GLN A 177 47.32 -31.43 49.74
C GLN A 177 48.73 -32.04 49.81
N SER A 178 48.86 -33.33 50.18
CA SER A 178 50.14 -34.03 50.22
C SER A 178 50.70 -34.28 48.81
N TYR A 179 49.81 -34.62 47.87
CA TYR A 179 50.14 -34.77 46.45
C TYR A 179 50.71 -33.48 45.84
N LEU A 180 50.06 -32.34 46.09
CA LEU A 180 50.52 -31.04 45.59
C LEU A 180 51.85 -30.59 46.24
N GLN A 181 52.10 -30.96 47.50
CA GLN A 181 53.40 -30.77 48.15
C GLN A 181 54.51 -31.60 47.48
N GLN A 182 54.26 -32.87 47.18
CA GLN A 182 55.25 -33.73 46.50
C GLN A 182 55.55 -33.30 45.06
N ILE A 183 54.58 -32.71 44.35
CA ILE A 183 54.80 -32.16 43.00
C ILE A 183 55.55 -30.84 43.06
N SER A 184 55.15 -29.90 43.93
CA SER A 184 55.83 -28.61 44.05
C SER A 184 57.27 -28.74 44.54
N ALA A 185 57.59 -29.77 45.34
CA ALA A 185 58.97 -30.13 45.69
C ALA A 185 59.85 -30.56 44.48
N ARG A 186 59.25 -30.80 43.30
CA ARG A 186 59.92 -31.22 42.05
C ARG A 186 59.67 -30.25 40.89
N ILE A 187 58.96 -29.15 41.13
CA ILE A 187 58.50 -28.20 40.10
C ILE A 187 58.64 -26.77 40.62
N ASP A 188 59.54 -25.99 40.00
CA ASP A 188 59.75 -24.55 40.26
C ASP A 188 58.59 -23.68 39.72
N ALA A 189 57.34 -23.99 40.05
CA ALA A 189 56.15 -23.22 39.65
C ALA A 189 55.03 -23.29 40.72
N PRO A 190 54.28 -22.20 40.93
CA PRO A 190 53.30 -22.11 42.01
C PRO A 190 51.98 -22.82 41.67
N LEU A 191 51.89 -24.11 41.98
CA LEU A 191 50.62 -24.81 42.14
C LEU A 191 49.87 -24.23 43.35
N HIS A 192 48.59 -23.91 43.17
CA HIS A 192 47.73 -23.35 44.22
C HIS A 192 46.71 -24.39 44.66
N VAL A 193 46.48 -24.55 45.97
CA VAL A 193 45.42 -25.44 46.48
C VAL A 193 44.07 -24.71 46.37
N PRO A 194 43.06 -25.24 45.65
CA PRO A 194 41.72 -24.67 45.63
C PRO A 194 41.11 -24.65 47.04
N PRO A 195 40.42 -23.56 47.45
CA PRO A 195 39.83 -23.48 48.79
C PRO A 195 38.72 -24.52 49.04
N THR A 196 38.16 -25.11 47.98
CA THR A 196 37.21 -26.23 48.01
C THR A 196 37.84 -27.59 48.35
N LEU A 197 39.18 -27.71 48.36
CA LEU A 197 39.91 -28.93 48.74
C LEU A 197 40.56 -28.85 50.14
N LEU A 198 40.23 -27.81 50.92
CA LEU A 198 40.51 -27.79 52.34
C LEU A 198 39.51 -28.70 53.07
N PRO A 199 39.94 -29.66 53.90
CA PRO A 199 39.00 -30.47 54.68
C PRO A 199 38.27 -29.58 55.70
N GLU A 200 36.96 -29.76 55.82
CA GLU A 200 36.13 -29.03 56.80
C GLU A 200 36.45 -29.46 58.23
N LEU A 201 37.49 -28.86 58.81
CA LEU A 201 37.76 -28.92 60.25
C LEU A 201 36.76 -28.05 61.03
N HIS A 202 35.47 -28.38 60.92
CA HIS A 202 34.46 -27.92 61.87
C HIS A 202 34.66 -28.66 63.19
N ASN A 203 35.61 -28.14 63.97
CA ASN A 203 35.92 -28.61 65.31
C ASN A 203 34.69 -28.50 66.21
N SER A 204 34.27 -29.62 66.78
CA SER A 204 33.16 -29.70 67.73
C SER A 204 33.56 -29.06 69.07
N SER A 205 33.36 -27.74 69.20
CA SER A 205 33.74 -26.97 70.40
C SER A 205 32.83 -25.73 70.59
N GLN A 206 31.56 -26.00 70.88
CA GLN A 206 30.68 -25.13 71.68
C GLN A 206 29.96 -26.10 72.62
N GLU A 207 30.47 -26.35 73.82
CA GLU A 207 30.27 -25.51 75.02
C GLU A 207 28.80 -25.50 75.44
N ASP A 208 28.43 -26.52 76.24
CA ASP A 208 27.24 -26.51 77.09
C ASP A 208 27.37 -25.39 78.15
N GLU A 209 26.67 -24.28 77.95
CA GLU A 209 26.17 -23.48 79.08
C GLU A 209 24.65 -23.64 79.16
N SER A 210 24.23 -24.53 80.05
CA SER A 210 22.83 -24.65 80.46
C SER A 210 22.57 -23.74 81.66
N GLN A 211 21.54 -22.90 81.55
CA GLN A 211 21.04 -22.10 82.67
C GLN A 211 19.53 -21.83 82.53
N ASP A 212 18.93 -21.60 83.69
CA ASP A 212 17.51 -21.44 84.01
C ASP A 212 16.76 -20.39 83.16
N GLY A 213 15.42 -20.37 83.07
CA GLY A 213 14.39 -21.18 83.73
C GLY A 213 13.03 -20.46 83.72
N ASP A 214 12.01 -21.09 84.32
CA ASP A 214 10.68 -20.55 84.68
C ASP A 214 9.77 -19.86 83.64
N ALA A 215 8.62 -20.51 83.40
CA ALA A 215 7.25 -19.93 83.52
C ALA A 215 6.76 -18.90 82.44
N VAL A 216 5.46 -18.67 82.18
CA VAL A 216 4.21 -19.24 82.75
C VAL A 216 2.99 -19.04 81.80
N VAL A 217 1.91 -19.82 82.01
CA VAL A 217 0.49 -19.58 81.60
C VAL A 217 0.07 -19.64 80.12
N GLN A 218 -0.82 -20.62 79.87
CA GLN A 218 -2.10 -20.63 79.13
C GLN A 218 -2.58 -19.30 78.47
N ASP A 219 -3.34 -19.30 77.36
CA ASP A 219 -4.64 -19.96 77.31
C ASP A 219 -5.18 -20.28 75.89
N ASN A 220 -6.32 -20.96 75.85
CA ASN A 220 -7.04 -21.42 74.66
C ASN A 220 -7.88 -20.30 74.00
N HIS A 221 -8.02 -20.33 72.67
CA HIS A 221 -9.34 -20.33 72.01
C HIS A 221 -9.29 -20.59 70.49
N LEU A 222 -9.74 -21.79 70.13
CA LEU A 222 -10.58 -22.14 68.97
C LEU A 222 -10.78 -21.07 67.86
N ALA A 223 -10.17 -21.31 66.70
CA ALA A 223 -10.64 -20.77 65.41
C ALA A 223 -10.64 -21.90 64.36
N VAL A 224 -11.84 -22.31 63.93
CA VAL A 224 -12.05 -23.37 62.92
C VAL A 224 -11.36 -23.00 61.61
N ARG A 225 -10.55 -23.92 61.05
CA ARG A 225 -10.03 -23.79 59.68
C ARG A 225 -10.00 -25.10 58.91
N ASP A 226 -10.84 -25.10 57.88
CA ASP A 226 -10.99 -26.00 56.74
C ASP A 226 -9.98 -27.15 56.55
N ASN A 227 -10.52 -28.37 56.57
CA ASN A 227 -9.92 -29.52 55.91
C ASN A 227 -9.84 -29.27 54.38
N ARG A 228 -8.69 -28.83 53.89
CA ARG A 228 -8.39 -28.87 52.44
C ARG A 228 -6.98 -29.37 52.20
N ALA A 229 -6.88 -30.66 51.89
CA ALA A 229 -5.63 -31.39 51.79
C ALA A 229 -4.59 -30.70 50.88
N HIS A 230 -3.49 -30.26 51.47
CA HIS A 230 -2.27 -29.98 50.72
C HIS A 230 -1.65 -31.31 50.28
N VAL A 231 -1.99 -31.74 49.07
CA VAL A 231 -1.19 -32.74 48.33
C VAL A 231 0.08 -32.05 47.84
N ALA A 232 0.91 -31.63 48.80
CA ALA A 232 2.26 -31.16 48.57
C ALA A 232 3.14 -32.39 48.38
N GLY A 233 3.24 -32.86 47.13
CA GLY A 233 4.10 -33.98 46.77
C GLY A 233 5.57 -33.63 46.99
N ALA A 234 6.09 -33.92 48.18
CA ALA A 234 7.52 -33.94 48.42
C ALA A 234 8.16 -34.96 47.45
N PRO A 235 9.23 -34.61 46.74
CA PRO A 235 9.98 -35.59 45.95
C PRO A 235 10.67 -36.53 46.93
N ALA A 236 10.14 -37.74 47.09
CA ALA A 236 10.86 -38.80 47.77
C ALA A 236 12.13 -39.11 46.97
N GLU A 237 13.30 -38.92 47.59
CA GLU A 237 14.55 -39.45 47.01
C GLU A 237 14.39 -40.97 46.82
N PRO A 238 14.78 -41.54 45.66
CA PRO A 238 14.87 -42.98 45.53
C PRO A 238 15.93 -43.52 46.52
N PRO A 239 15.68 -44.67 47.16
CA PRO A 239 16.51 -45.11 48.28
C PRO A 239 17.92 -45.54 47.84
N ARG A 240 18.93 -44.77 48.24
CA ARG A 240 20.38 -45.00 48.01
C ARG A 240 20.90 -46.36 48.52
N LEU A 241 20.09 -47.10 49.28
CA LEU A 241 20.39 -48.45 49.78
C LEU A 241 20.60 -49.49 48.68
N ALA A 242 19.94 -49.35 47.53
CA ALA A 242 20.08 -50.32 46.43
C ALA A 242 21.45 -50.23 45.73
N GLU A 243 21.96 -49.02 45.53
CA GLU A 243 23.25 -48.76 44.86
C GLU A 243 24.42 -49.28 45.70
N LEU A 244 24.37 -49.08 47.02
CA LEU A 244 25.36 -49.59 47.97
C LEU A 244 25.43 -51.13 47.98
N GLN A 245 24.28 -51.82 47.91
CA GLN A 245 24.24 -53.29 47.90
C GLN A 245 24.69 -53.87 46.55
N ALA A 246 24.35 -53.21 45.44
CA ALA A 246 24.77 -53.64 44.10
C ALA A 246 26.28 -53.55 43.91
N ASN A 247 26.92 -52.48 44.42
CA ASN A 247 28.37 -52.31 44.37
C ASN A 247 29.09 -53.35 45.25
N ALA A 248 28.64 -53.55 46.50
CA ALA A 248 29.32 -54.46 47.44
C ALA A 248 29.43 -55.92 46.93
N LEU A 249 28.44 -56.40 46.16
CA LEU A 249 28.50 -57.73 45.54
C LEU A 249 29.37 -57.74 44.28
N ALA A 250 29.36 -56.67 43.49
CA ALA A 250 30.27 -56.51 42.35
C ALA A 250 31.75 -56.45 42.80
N ASP A 251 32.04 -55.74 43.88
CA ASP A 251 33.37 -55.64 44.51
C ASP A 251 33.84 -56.99 45.06
N LEU A 252 32.96 -57.76 45.71
CA LEU A 252 33.26 -59.11 46.23
C LEU A 252 33.54 -60.14 45.12
N LEU A 253 32.89 -60.02 43.97
CA LEU A 253 33.19 -60.85 42.80
C LEU A 253 34.45 -60.36 42.08
N ALA A 254 34.69 -59.05 42.02
CA ALA A 254 35.90 -58.48 41.43
C ALA A 254 37.16 -58.86 42.25
N SER A 255 37.12 -58.83 43.58
CA SER A 255 38.24 -59.31 44.40
C SER A 255 38.49 -60.81 44.18
N GLN A 256 37.44 -61.65 44.19
CA GLN A 256 37.55 -63.09 43.90
C GLN A 256 38.05 -63.45 42.49
N LEU A 257 38.14 -62.47 41.57
CA LEU A 257 38.76 -62.59 40.25
C LEU A 257 40.21 -62.07 40.25
N VAL A 258 40.54 -61.02 41.03
CA VAL A 258 41.93 -60.62 41.29
C VAL A 258 42.69 -61.73 42.03
N ASP A 259 42.07 -62.35 43.03
CA ASP A 259 42.68 -63.41 43.85
C ASP A 259 43.12 -64.64 43.03
N ALA A 260 42.61 -64.79 41.80
CA ALA A 260 43.02 -65.83 40.86
C ALA A 260 44.29 -65.49 40.05
N ASN A 261 44.78 -64.25 40.15
CA ASN A 261 45.85 -63.67 39.33
C ASN A 261 47.02 -63.18 40.22
N PRO A 262 47.86 -64.09 40.75
CA PRO A 262 48.89 -63.74 41.74
C PRO A 262 49.94 -62.75 41.24
N GLU A 263 50.25 -62.76 39.94
CA GLU A 263 51.21 -61.81 39.33
C GLU A 263 50.70 -60.36 39.40
N ALA A 264 49.39 -60.14 39.29
CA ALA A 264 48.79 -58.82 39.40
C ALA A 264 48.78 -58.28 40.84
N LEU A 265 48.64 -59.18 41.83
CA LEU A 265 48.77 -58.85 43.25
C LEU A 265 50.23 -58.53 43.61
N GLN A 266 51.18 -59.35 43.19
CA GLN A 266 52.61 -59.12 43.43
C GLN A 266 53.07 -57.78 42.85
N LEU A 267 52.71 -57.48 41.59
CA LEU A 267 53.02 -56.18 40.99
C LEU A 267 52.31 -55.01 41.73
N TYR A 268 51.08 -55.19 42.20
CA TYR A 268 50.40 -54.16 43.00
C TYR A 268 51.12 -53.88 44.32
N ASP A 269 51.60 -54.91 45.02
CA ASP A 269 52.40 -54.74 46.24
C ASP A 269 53.75 -54.07 45.96
N GLU A 270 54.42 -54.39 44.85
CA GLU A 270 55.64 -53.69 44.40
C GLU A 270 55.35 -52.21 44.05
N LEU A 271 54.24 -51.92 43.36
CA LEU A 271 53.80 -50.56 43.06
C LEU A 271 53.52 -49.78 44.35
N GLN A 272 52.83 -50.38 45.34
CA GLN A 272 52.57 -49.76 46.64
C GLN A 272 53.88 -49.52 47.42
N ALA A 273 54.83 -50.46 47.41
CA ALA A 273 56.12 -50.31 48.07
C ALA A 273 57.02 -49.23 47.44
N ALA A 274 56.88 -49.00 46.12
CA ALA A 274 57.62 -47.98 45.38
C ALA A 274 56.89 -46.64 45.24
N ALA A 275 55.61 -46.55 45.63
CA ALA A 275 54.81 -45.35 45.43
C ALA A 275 55.27 -44.17 46.28
N THR A 276 55.26 -42.97 45.69
CA THR A 276 55.45 -41.72 46.44
C THR A 276 54.19 -41.36 47.24
N LEU A 277 53.02 -41.80 46.77
CA LEU A 277 51.77 -41.86 47.54
C LEU A 277 51.12 -43.24 47.43
N PRO A 278 51.48 -44.18 48.33
CA PRO A 278 50.76 -45.44 48.47
C PRO A 278 49.33 -45.20 48.97
N HIS A 279 48.42 -46.12 48.66
CA HIS A 279 47.08 -46.08 49.24
C HIS A 279 47.16 -46.50 50.71
N GLY A 280 46.74 -45.62 51.63
CA GLY A 280 46.72 -45.93 53.06
C GLY A 280 45.76 -47.09 53.33
N VAL A 281 46.30 -48.26 53.68
CA VAL A 281 45.51 -49.47 53.96
C VAL A 281 44.69 -49.28 55.24
N ALA A 282 43.48 -48.72 55.08
CA ALA A 282 42.41 -48.94 56.03
C ALA A 282 42.20 -50.45 56.13
N GLN A 283 42.48 -51.01 57.32
CA GLN A 283 42.46 -52.45 57.54
C GLN A 283 41.15 -53.05 57.05
N SER A 284 41.23 -54.06 56.17
CA SER A 284 40.06 -54.78 55.68
C SER A 284 39.31 -55.39 56.86
N SER A 285 38.18 -54.79 57.23
CA SER A 285 37.30 -55.25 58.30
C SER A 285 36.97 -56.72 58.06
N GLY A 286 37.32 -57.58 59.03
CA GLY A 286 37.59 -59.00 58.79
C GLY A 286 36.49 -59.77 58.06
N LEU A 287 36.71 -59.99 56.76
CA LEU A 287 36.04 -61.04 55.99
C LEU A 287 36.86 -62.34 56.17
N PRO A 288 36.23 -63.46 56.58
CA PRO A 288 36.96 -64.70 56.83
C PRO A 288 37.53 -65.29 55.53
N PRO A 289 38.71 -65.94 55.55
CA PRO A 289 39.39 -66.46 54.36
C PRO A 289 38.77 -67.78 53.83
N ALA A 290 37.44 -67.86 53.82
CA ALA A 290 36.69 -69.12 53.79
C ALA A 290 35.48 -69.12 52.83
N LEU A 291 35.56 -68.37 51.73
CA LEU A 291 34.67 -68.52 50.57
C LEU A 291 35.44 -68.78 49.27
N SER A 292 36.45 -69.65 49.34
CA SER A 292 37.06 -70.31 48.17
C SER A 292 36.06 -71.32 47.55
N GLY A 293 34.93 -70.82 47.06
CA GLY A 293 33.87 -71.63 46.48
C GLY A 293 34.37 -72.37 45.23
N SER A 294 34.10 -73.67 45.18
CA SER A 294 34.56 -74.62 44.15
C SER A 294 33.92 -74.43 42.75
N GLY A 295 33.35 -73.26 42.46
CA GLY A 295 32.95 -72.88 41.11
C GLY A 295 34.17 -72.49 40.28
N SER A 296 34.10 -72.73 38.98
CA SER A 296 35.13 -72.31 38.02
C SER A 296 35.27 -70.78 38.00
N LEU A 297 36.45 -70.29 37.59
CA LEU A 297 36.65 -68.85 37.32
C LEU A 297 35.62 -68.35 36.30
N ARG A 298 35.28 -69.19 35.32
CA ARG A 298 34.18 -68.99 34.36
C ARG A 298 32.83 -68.75 35.02
N ASP A 299 32.51 -69.48 36.09
CA ASP A 299 31.20 -69.40 36.74
C ASP A 299 31.08 -68.09 37.54
N ARG A 300 32.17 -67.72 38.25
CA ARG A 300 32.30 -66.42 38.92
C ARG A 300 32.23 -65.26 37.92
N TYR A 301 32.89 -65.42 36.76
CA TYR A 301 32.86 -64.43 35.69
C TYR A 301 31.46 -64.27 35.10
N GLN A 302 30.74 -65.36 34.80
CA GLN A 302 29.36 -65.29 34.30
C GLN A 302 28.41 -64.65 35.33
N ALA A 303 28.57 -64.94 36.62
CA ALA A 303 27.81 -64.27 37.68
C ALA A 303 28.09 -62.75 37.73
N TRP A 304 29.36 -62.36 37.58
CA TRP A 304 29.77 -60.94 37.54
C TRP A 304 29.24 -60.22 36.29
N LEU A 305 29.34 -60.83 35.10
CA LEU A 305 28.75 -60.30 33.86
C LEU A 305 27.24 -60.10 33.98
N ALA A 306 26.52 -61.09 34.53
CA ALA A 306 25.08 -61.02 34.71
C ALA A 306 24.67 -59.88 35.66
N LEU A 307 25.44 -59.64 36.73
CA LEU A 307 25.23 -58.53 37.65
C LEU A 307 25.43 -57.17 36.97
N VAL A 308 26.52 -56.98 36.22
CA VAL A 308 26.79 -55.73 35.49
C VAL A 308 25.74 -55.46 34.41
N ALA A 309 25.31 -56.49 33.67
CA ALA A 309 24.22 -56.39 32.70
C ALA A 309 22.86 -56.08 33.36
N GLN A 310 22.63 -56.53 34.61
CA GLN A 310 21.44 -56.17 35.38
C GLN A 310 21.49 -54.71 35.84
N GLN A 311 22.64 -54.23 36.34
CA GLN A 311 22.83 -52.83 36.71
C GLN A 311 22.66 -51.89 35.51
N ALA A 312 23.19 -52.26 34.33
CA ALA A 312 22.97 -51.57 33.06
C ALA A 312 21.49 -51.35 32.75
N ALA A 313 20.71 -52.44 32.74
CA ALA A 313 19.29 -52.40 32.42
C ALA A 313 18.48 -51.59 33.45
N LEU A 314 18.89 -51.62 34.73
CA LEU A 314 18.26 -50.83 35.78
C LEU A 314 18.57 -49.33 35.63
N GLN A 315 19.81 -48.95 35.31
CA GLN A 315 20.20 -47.58 35.02
C GLN A 315 19.47 -47.03 33.78
N GLU A 316 19.38 -47.82 32.70
CA GLU A 316 18.64 -47.39 31.51
C GLU A 316 17.14 -47.20 31.80
N GLN A 317 16.53 -48.10 32.59
CA GLN A 317 15.15 -47.94 33.05
C GLN A 317 14.98 -46.69 33.93
N MET A 318 15.94 -46.39 34.81
CA MET A 318 15.91 -45.18 35.65
C MET A 318 16.00 -43.90 34.81
N GLN A 319 16.91 -43.85 33.83
CA GLN A 319 17.04 -42.72 32.90
C GLN A 319 15.77 -42.55 32.02
N ARG A 320 15.18 -43.65 31.54
CA ARG A 320 13.90 -43.64 30.83
C ARG A 320 12.75 -43.12 31.72
N ALA A 321 12.73 -43.47 33.01
CA ALA A 321 11.75 -42.95 33.97
C ALA A 321 11.96 -41.46 34.30
N GLN A 322 13.22 -41.03 34.50
CA GLN A 322 13.58 -39.62 34.73
C GLN A 322 13.17 -38.73 33.52
N THR A 323 13.57 -39.11 32.31
CA THR A 323 13.22 -38.37 31.09
C THR A 323 11.70 -38.34 30.82
N GLN A 324 10.96 -39.40 31.17
CA GLN A 324 9.50 -39.37 31.15
C GLN A 324 8.91 -38.41 32.20
N ALA A 325 9.45 -38.37 33.42
CA ALA A 325 9.03 -37.42 34.45
C ALA A 325 9.31 -35.96 34.06
N GLU A 326 10.45 -35.68 33.42
CA GLU A 326 10.77 -34.37 32.85
C GLU A 326 9.82 -33.98 31.71
N GLN A 327 9.50 -34.91 30.81
CA GLN A 327 8.51 -34.69 29.75
C GLN A 327 7.13 -34.37 30.32
N LEU A 328 6.67 -35.10 31.36
CA LEU A 328 5.41 -34.81 32.06
C LEU A 328 5.43 -33.44 32.76
N LYS A 329 6.56 -33.06 33.37
CA LYS A 329 6.75 -31.75 33.99
C LYS A 329 6.69 -30.61 32.96
N ALA A 330 7.36 -30.77 31.81
CA ALA A 330 7.32 -29.81 30.71
C ALA A 330 5.91 -29.71 30.08
N LEU A 331 5.22 -30.84 29.91
CA LEU A 331 3.84 -30.88 29.40
C LEU A 331 2.85 -30.19 30.36
N SER A 332 3.02 -30.38 31.67
CA SER A 332 2.25 -29.68 32.72
C SER A 332 2.50 -28.17 32.69
N GLN A 333 3.75 -27.73 32.51
CA GLN A 333 4.10 -26.32 32.31
C GLN A 333 3.47 -25.74 31.03
N GLN A 334 3.45 -26.50 29.92
CA GLN A 334 2.78 -26.07 28.69
C GLN A 334 1.27 -25.89 28.89
N PHE A 335 0.60 -26.79 29.61
CA PHE A 335 -0.81 -26.62 29.94
C PHE A 335 -1.06 -25.39 30.82
N SER A 336 -0.29 -25.17 31.89
CA SER A 336 -0.48 -23.99 32.75
C SER A 336 -0.26 -22.67 31.99
N HIS A 337 0.67 -22.65 31.03
CA HIS A 337 0.95 -21.50 30.19
C HIS A 337 -0.09 -21.30 29.04
N ALA A 338 -0.75 -22.37 28.60
CA ALA A 338 -1.92 -22.26 27.72
C ALA A 338 -3.13 -21.68 28.47
N ASP A 339 -3.30 -22.08 29.73
CA ASP A 339 -4.38 -21.61 30.62
C ASP A 339 -4.27 -20.12 30.94
N THR A 340 -3.06 -19.60 31.19
CA THR A 340 -2.85 -18.15 31.36
C THR A 340 -3.15 -17.38 30.08
N GLN A 341 -2.65 -17.84 28.92
CA GLN A 341 -2.94 -17.23 27.62
C GLN A 341 -4.44 -17.26 27.27
N ALA A 342 -5.18 -18.31 27.67
CA ALA A 342 -6.63 -18.37 27.49
C ALA A 342 -7.34 -17.30 28.33
N ARG A 343 -6.94 -17.13 29.60
CA ARG A 343 -7.48 -16.09 30.50
C ARG A 343 -7.14 -14.67 30.02
N GLU A 344 -5.96 -14.45 29.47
CA GLU A 344 -5.56 -13.17 28.85
C GLU A 344 -6.38 -12.86 27.60
N ARG A 345 -6.57 -13.84 26.70
CA ARG A 345 -7.44 -13.68 25.52
C ARG A 345 -8.87 -13.37 25.91
N GLN A 346 -9.40 -14.01 26.95
CA GLN A 346 -10.75 -13.73 27.45
C GLN A 346 -10.88 -12.28 27.95
N ARG A 347 -9.91 -11.78 28.75
CA ARG A 347 -9.88 -10.38 29.20
C ARG A 347 -9.84 -9.40 28.02
N LEU A 348 -9.00 -9.67 27.01
CA LEU A 348 -8.91 -8.84 25.81
C LEU A 348 -10.22 -8.83 25.00
N LEU A 349 -10.94 -9.96 24.95
CA LEU A 349 -12.28 -10.01 24.33
C LEU A 349 -13.31 -9.21 25.14
N ASP A 350 -13.29 -9.29 26.47
CA ASP A 350 -14.20 -8.53 27.34
C ASP A 350 -13.95 -7.01 27.24
N ASP A 351 -12.69 -6.57 27.14
CA ASP A 351 -12.33 -5.17 26.93
C ASP A 351 -12.62 -4.67 25.50
N LEU A 352 -12.50 -5.54 24.47
CA LEU A 352 -13.01 -5.26 23.13
C LEU A 352 -14.54 -5.10 23.12
N HIS A 353 -15.28 -5.96 23.84
CA HIS A 353 -16.73 -5.82 23.97
C HIS A 353 -17.14 -4.54 24.73
N ARG A 354 -16.36 -4.12 25.74
CA ARG A 354 -16.59 -2.84 26.46
C ARG A 354 -16.38 -1.63 25.55
N THR A 355 -15.24 -1.58 24.86
CA THR A 355 -14.91 -0.47 23.95
C THR A 355 -15.84 -0.40 22.75
N HIS A 356 -16.31 -1.55 22.24
CA HIS A 356 -17.34 -1.58 21.19
C HIS A 356 -18.65 -0.94 21.65
N ARG A 357 -19.18 -1.32 22.83
CA ARG A 357 -20.41 -0.71 23.38
C ARG A 357 -20.26 0.78 23.67
N GLN A 358 -19.08 1.22 24.10
CA GLN A 358 -18.80 2.65 24.27
C GLN A 358 -18.83 3.40 22.93
N ALA A 359 -18.27 2.82 21.86
CA ALA A 359 -18.33 3.39 20.53
C ALA A 359 -19.77 3.40 19.95
N GLU A 360 -20.57 2.37 20.23
CA GLU A 360 -22.00 2.32 19.86
C GLU A 360 -22.81 3.40 20.58
N ALA A 361 -22.61 3.59 21.89
CA ALA A 361 -23.28 4.63 22.66
C ALA A 361 -22.94 6.04 22.16
N LEU A 362 -21.64 6.32 21.91
CA LEU A 362 -21.19 7.59 21.32
C LEU A 362 -21.71 7.81 19.89
N ALA A 363 -21.91 6.73 19.12
CA ALA A 363 -22.52 6.82 17.79
C ALA A 363 -24.02 7.16 17.87
N GLN A 364 -24.76 6.56 18.83
CA GLN A 364 -26.17 6.86 19.09
C GLN A 364 -26.36 8.31 19.59
N GLU A 365 -25.55 8.76 20.54
CA GLU A 365 -25.54 10.15 21.04
C GLU A 365 -25.29 11.15 19.90
N ARG A 366 -24.28 10.86 19.06
CA ARG A 366 -23.97 11.68 17.87
C ARG A 366 -25.09 11.67 16.83
N GLN A 367 -25.77 10.54 16.63
CA GLN A 367 -26.90 10.46 15.70
C GLN A 367 -28.07 11.31 16.22
N HIS A 368 -28.42 11.21 17.50
CA HIS A 368 -29.46 12.02 18.12
C HIS A 368 -29.13 13.53 18.06
N LEU A 369 -27.87 13.92 18.25
CA LEU A 369 -27.42 15.30 18.06
C LEU A 369 -27.58 15.78 16.60
N LEU A 370 -27.28 14.93 15.62
CA LEU A 370 -27.47 15.24 14.20
C LEU A 370 -28.96 15.36 13.84
N GLU A 371 -29.81 14.48 14.38
CA GLU A 371 -31.27 14.53 14.20
C GLU A 371 -31.83 15.85 14.76
N GLN A 372 -31.44 16.24 15.98
CA GLN A 372 -31.78 17.55 16.57
C GLN A 372 -31.31 18.72 15.69
N GLN A 373 -30.08 18.68 15.15
CA GLN A 373 -29.57 19.71 14.25
C GLN A 373 -30.36 19.76 12.93
N THR A 374 -30.78 18.62 12.36
CA THR A 374 -31.61 18.62 11.16
C THR A 374 -33.01 19.16 11.40
N ILE A 375 -33.62 18.92 12.57
CA ILE A 375 -34.92 19.49 12.94
C ILE A 375 -34.80 21.01 13.07
N ALA A 376 -33.81 21.51 13.82
CA ALA A 376 -33.59 22.96 13.98
C ALA A 376 -33.28 23.67 12.65
N LEU A 377 -32.57 23.01 11.72
CA LEU A 377 -32.37 23.53 10.37
C LEU A 377 -33.66 23.51 9.52
N GLN A 378 -34.50 22.49 9.66
CA GLN A 378 -35.80 22.41 8.98
C GLN A 378 -36.74 23.53 9.46
N GLU A 379 -36.81 23.78 10.76
CA GLU A 379 -37.55 24.90 11.35
C GLU A 379 -37.05 26.25 10.81
N GLN A 380 -35.73 26.48 10.80
CA GLN A 380 -35.15 27.69 10.21
C GLN A 380 -35.43 27.83 8.70
N THR A 381 -35.48 26.74 7.93
CA THR A 381 -35.89 26.82 6.52
C THR A 381 -37.38 27.15 6.38
N ALA A 382 -38.25 26.54 7.19
CA ALA A 382 -39.69 26.80 7.15
C ALA A 382 -40.03 28.25 7.54
N ASP A 383 -39.36 28.82 8.54
CA ASP A 383 -39.54 30.23 8.92
C ASP A 383 -39.00 31.20 7.86
N ARG A 384 -37.91 30.84 7.17
CA ARG A 384 -37.43 31.62 6.02
C ARG A 384 -38.37 31.51 4.82
N GLU A 385 -38.99 30.36 4.59
CA GLU A 385 -40.02 30.21 3.55
C GLU A 385 -41.30 31.01 3.87
N ARG A 386 -41.75 30.98 5.13
CA ARG A 386 -42.86 31.83 5.63
C ARG A 386 -42.58 33.31 5.39
N LEU A 387 -41.42 33.79 5.83
CA LEU A 387 -41.04 35.21 5.69
C LEU A 387 -40.87 35.62 4.22
N CYS A 388 -40.34 34.74 3.36
CA CYS A 388 -40.33 34.94 1.91
C CYS A 388 -41.74 34.98 1.31
N ALA A 389 -42.67 34.15 1.79
CA ALA A 389 -44.05 34.14 1.32
C ALA A 389 -44.83 35.40 1.76
N GLU A 390 -44.58 35.89 2.97
CA GLU A 390 -45.14 37.17 3.48
C GLU A 390 -44.63 38.36 2.66
N LEU A 391 -43.30 38.46 2.44
CA LEU A 391 -42.71 39.50 1.58
C LEU A 391 -43.23 39.41 0.14
N ALA A 392 -43.39 38.19 -0.41
CA ALA A 392 -44.00 38.01 -1.73
C ALA A 392 -45.50 38.38 -1.74
N GLY A 393 -46.20 38.26 -0.61
CA GLY A 393 -47.56 38.75 -0.42
C GLY A 393 -47.62 40.28 -0.42
N GLN A 394 -46.75 40.93 0.34
CA GLN A 394 -46.63 42.40 0.41
C GLN A 394 -46.28 42.99 -0.98
N LEU A 395 -45.28 42.42 -1.67
CA LEU A 395 -44.91 42.85 -3.02
C LEU A 395 -46.04 42.63 -4.05
N ARG A 396 -46.93 41.65 -3.85
CA ARG A 396 -48.13 41.47 -4.68
C ARG A 396 -49.17 42.56 -4.39
N THR A 397 -49.44 42.89 -3.14
CA THR A 397 -50.43 43.93 -2.79
C THR A 397 -49.95 45.33 -3.16
N GLU A 398 -48.66 45.65 -2.96
CA GLU A 398 -48.05 46.88 -3.48
C GLU A 398 -48.14 46.96 -5.01
N ARG A 399 -47.82 45.87 -5.73
CA ARG A 399 -47.93 45.83 -7.19
C ARG A 399 -49.37 45.98 -7.68
N GLN A 400 -50.35 45.42 -6.97
CA GLN A 400 -51.78 45.63 -7.25
C GLN A 400 -52.20 47.09 -7.00
N GLN A 401 -51.73 47.72 -5.92
CA GLN A 401 -51.98 49.15 -5.67
C GLN A 401 -51.32 50.05 -6.71
N LEU A 402 -50.12 49.72 -7.18
CA LEU A 402 -49.45 50.44 -8.27
C LEU A 402 -50.22 50.27 -9.59
N GLN A 403 -50.68 49.07 -9.92
CA GLN A 403 -51.54 48.83 -11.10
C GLN A 403 -52.87 49.57 -11.01
N HIS A 404 -53.50 49.64 -9.83
CA HIS A 404 -54.71 50.45 -9.62
C HIS A 404 -54.42 51.94 -9.85
N LYS A 405 -53.33 52.48 -9.30
CA LYS A 405 -52.89 53.87 -9.52
C LYS A 405 -52.50 54.16 -10.96
N GLU A 406 -51.97 53.18 -11.69
CA GLU A 406 -51.72 53.29 -13.12
C GLU A 406 -53.03 53.33 -13.92
N GLN A 407 -54.04 52.54 -13.56
CA GLN A 407 -55.38 52.56 -14.15
C GLN A 407 -56.12 53.87 -13.84
N GLU A 408 -56.09 54.35 -12.59
CA GLU A 408 -56.60 55.67 -12.19
C GLU A 408 -55.92 56.78 -13.00
N ARG A 409 -54.59 56.75 -13.14
CA ARG A 409 -53.83 57.72 -13.94
C ARG A 409 -54.18 57.65 -15.43
N GLN A 410 -54.39 56.46 -15.99
CA GLN A 410 -54.86 56.29 -17.37
C GLN A 410 -56.26 56.86 -17.55
N LEU A 411 -57.19 56.57 -16.63
CA LEU A 411 -58.54 57.12 -16.66
C LEU A 411 -58.55 58.66 -16.56
N LEU A 412 -57.74 59.24 -15.66
CA LEU A 412 -57.57 60.68 -15.53
C LEU A 412 -56.96 61.31 -16.80
N LEU A 413 -56.02 60.65 -17.47
CA LEU A 413 -55.48 61.11 -18.75
C LEU A 413 -56.55 61.06 -19.86
N THR A 414 -57.37 60.00 -19.93
CA THR A 414 -58.49 59.92 -20.87
C THR A 414 -59.56 60.98 -20.60
N GLN A 415 -59.92 61.21 -19.33
CA GLN A 415 -60.85 62.27 -18.93
C GLN A 415 -60.31 63.66 -19.27
N LEU A 416 -59.02 63.91 -19.02
CA LEU A 416 -58.38 65.18 -19.40
C LEU A 416 -58.36 65.37 -20.92
N HIS A 417 -58.18 64.30 -21.70
CA HIS A 417 -58.24 64.38 -23.17
C HIS A 417 -59.67 64.61 -23.67
N GLN A 418 -60.69 63.98 -23.08
CA GLN A 418 -62.09 64.27 -23.38
C GLN A 418 -62.44 65.74 -23.06
N VAL A 419 -61.99 66.27 -21.92
CA VAL A 419 -62.18 67.69 -21.57
C VAL A 419 -61.42 68.61 -22.54
N GLN A 420 -60.26 68.20 -23.06
CA GLN A 420 -59.59 68.92 -24.15
C GLN A 420 -60.42 68.91 -25.44
N GLU A 421 -60.94 67.76 -25.88
CA GLU A 421 -61.82 67.66 -27.05
C GLU A 421 -63.11 68.50 -26.90
N GLU A 422 -63.73 68.50 -25.72
CA GLU A 422 -64.91 69.32 -25.43
C GLU A 422 -64.59 70.83 -25.44
N LEU A 423 -63.44 71.24 -24.89
CA LEU A 423 -62.96 72.62 -24.94
C LEU A 423 -62.58 73.06 -26.36
N GLU A 424 -61.97 72.17 -27.16
CA GLU A 424 -61.67 72.43 -28.57
C GLU A 424 -62.95 72.55 -29.41
N GLN A 425 -63.95 71.70 -29.17
CA GLN A 425 -65.27 71.81 -29.79
C GLN A 425 -65.96 73.13 -29.43
N HIS A 426 -65.94 73.55 -28.16
CA HIS A 426 -66.48 74.84 -27.74
C HIS A 426 -65.70 76.02 -28.33
N TYR A 427 -64.36 75.95 -28.43
CA TYR A 427 -63.54 76.95 -29.09
C TYR A 427 -63.85 77.06 -30.60
N LEU A 428 -64.02 75.93 -31.28
CA LEU A 428 -64.41 75.89 -32.69
C LEU A 428 -65.84 76.43 -32.91
N GLN A 429 -66.79 76.12 -32.03
CA GLN A 429 -68.15 76.69 -32.06
C GLN A 429 -68.12 78.21 -31.83
N ALA A 430 -67.39 78.70 -30.83
CA ALA A 430 -67.23 80.13 -30.58
C ALA A 430 -66.60 80.84 -31.79
N ARG A 431 -65.56 80.25 -32.39
CA ARG A 431 -64.93 80.77 -33.62
C ARG A 431 -65.89 80.78 -34.82
N GLN A 432 -66.75 79.78 -34.95
CA GLN A 432 -67.81 79.78 -35.97
C GLN A 432 -68.84 80.89 -35.71
N GLN A 433 -69.25 81.09 -34.45
CA GLN A 433 -70.13 82.20 -34.04
C GLN A 433 -69.50 83.57 -34.30
N ASP A 434 -68.19 83.74 -34.07
CA ASP A 434 -67.47 84.97 -34.46
C ASP A 434 -67.51 85.18 -35.98
N THR A 435 -67.34 84.14 -36.80
CA THR A 435 -67.44 84.28 -38.26
C THR A 435 -68.85 84.60 -38.75
N THR A 436 -69.90 84.10 -38.10
CA THR A 436 -71.29 84.46 -38.44
C THR A 436 -71.66 85.85 -37.91
N LEU A 437 -71.13 86.28 -36.77
CA LEU A 437 -71.24 87.68 -36.30
C LEU A 437 -70.50 88.65 -37.23
N GLN A 438 -69.35 88.26 -37.78
CA GLN A 438 -68.64 89.05 -38.79
C GLN A 438 -69.44 89.16 -40.10
N SER A 439 -70.03 88.07 -40.60
CA SER A 439 -70.87 88.15 -41.82
C SER A 439 -72.19 88.88 -41.58
N LEU A 440 -72.84 88.76 -40.41
CA LEU A 440 -73.98 89.60 -40.04
C LEU A 440 -73.60 91.09 -39.97
N ARG A 441 -72.41 91.44 -39.44
CA ARG A 441 -71.91 92.82 -39.44
C ARG A 441 -71.67 93.36 -40.86
N GLN A 442 -71.13 92.54 -41.76
CA GLN A 442 -70.98 92.91 -43.18
C GLN A 442 -72.33 93.12 -43.86
N ASN A 443 -73.30 92.24 -43.61
CA ASN A 443 -74.67 92.38 -44.13
C ASN A 443 -75.36 93.64 -43.58
N LEU A 444 -75.21 93.95 -42.29
CA LEU A 444 -75.69 95.21 -41.69
C LEU A 444 -75.05 96.44 -42.34
N GLN A 445 -73.74 96.42 -42.61
CA GLN A 445 -73.06 97.51 -43.32
C GLN A 445 -73.56 97.67 -44.76
N GLN A 446 -73.89 96.58 -45.47
CA GLN A 446 -74.50 96.65 -46.80
C GLN A 446 -75.92 97.23 -46.74
N VAL A 447 -76.75 96.82 -45.76
CA VAL A 447 -78.10 97.37 -45.55
C VAL A 447 -78.05 98.86 -45.18
N GLU A 448 -77.09 99.28 -44.34
CA GLU A 448 -76.86 100.70 -44.07
C GLU A 448 -76.48 101.49 -45.32
N GLN A 449 -75.66 100.93 -46.22
CA GLN A 449 -75.30 101.59 -47.47
C GLN A 449 -76.49 101.70 -48.43
N GLN A 450 -77.33 100.66 -48.51
CA GLN A 450 -78.57 100.68 -49.29
C GLN A 450 -79.57 101.72 -48.76
N ALA A 451 -79.74 101.82 -47.43
CA ALA A 451 -80.59 102.84 -46.81
C ALA A 451 -80.07 104.27 -47.09
N LYS A 452 -78.75 104.48 -47.05
CA LYS A 452 -78.11 105.77 -47.40
C LYS A 452 -78.28 106.13 -48.88
N GLN A 453 -78.31 105.15 -49.78
CA GLN A 453 -78.60 105.36 -51.21
C GLN A 453 -80.07 105.76 -51.43
N GLN A 454 -81.02 105.05 -50.84
CA GLN A 454 -82.46 105.36 -50.96
C GLN A 454 -82.81 106.75 -50.40
N ALA A 455 -82.17 107.17 -49.31
CA ALA A 455 -82.32 108.52 -48.77
C ALA A 455 -81.87 109.62 -49.76
N ALA A 456 -80.80 109.38 -50.52
CA ALA A 456 -80.31 110.32 -51.54
C ALA A 456 -81.24 110.40 -52.77
N GLU A 457 -81.90 109.30 -53.14
CA GLU A 457 -82.88 109.28 -54.24
C GLU A 457 -84.16 110.05 -53.89
N HIS A 458 -84.68 109.88 -52.68
CA HIS A 458 -85.82 110.69 -52.21
C HIS A 458 -85.51 112.18 -52.11
N SER A 459 -84.28 112.56 -51.74
CA SER A 459 -83.85 113.97 -51.75
C SER A 459 -83.99 114.61 -53.14
N ARG A 460 -83.56 113.89 -54.20
CA ARG A 460 -83.64 114.36 -55.60
C ARG A 460 -85.09 114.54 -56.08
N GLN A 461 -86.00 113.66 -55.66
CA GLN A 461 -87.44 113.77 -55.99
C GLN A 461 -88.09 115.02 -55.36
N VAL A 462 -87.66 115.41 -54.15
CA VAL A 462 -88.15 116.62 -53.47
C VAL A 462 -87.66 117.91 -54.16
N GLU A 463 -86.46 117.90 -54.74
CA GLU A 463 -85.93 119.04 -55.51
C GLU A 463 -86.65 119.21 -56.87
N GLN A 464 -86.94 118.11 -57.57
CA GLN A 464 -87.72 118.15 -58.82
C GLN A 464 -89.12 118.75 -58.62
N LEU A 465 -89.80 118.43 -57.51
CA LEU A 465 -91.10 119.01 -57.14
C LEU A 465 -91.03 120.49 -56.71
N ARG A 466 -89.84 121.03 -56.42
CA ARG A 466 -89.64 122.47 -56.18
C ARG A 466 -89.45 123.25 -57.48
N ALA A 467 -88.69 122.71 -58.43
CA ALA A 467 -88.45 123.34 -59.73
C ALA A 467 -89.75 123.62 -60.51
N ALA A 468 -90.60 122.59 -60.69
CA ALA A 468 -91.89 122.73 -61.38
C ALA A 468 -92.85 123.75 -60.74
N ARG A 469 -92.65 124.06 -59.45
CA ARG A 469 -93.46 125.05 -58.71
C ARG A 469 -92.99 126.48 -58.93
N GLN A 470 -91.73 126.68 -59.35
CA GLN A 470 -91.17 127.99 -59.71
C GLN A 470 -91.51 128.37 -61.16
N GLU A 471 -91.51 127.40 -62.09
CA GLU A 471 -91.92 127.62 -63.48
C GLU A 471 -93.35 128.16 -63.60
N SER A 472 -94.29 127.60 -62.81
CA SER A 472 -95.68 128.08 -62.75
C SER A 472 -95.84 129.50 -62.18
N GLN A 473 -94.85 130.03 -61.46
CA GLN A 473 -94.86 131.41 -60.95
C GLN A 473 -94.20 132.37 -61.95
N LEU A 474 -93.23 131.90 -62.73
CA LEU A 474 -92.58 132.69 -63.79
C LEU A 474 -93.56 133.07 -64.91
N LEU A 475 -94.46 132.15 -65.29
CA LEU A 475 -95.46 132.35 -66.33
C LEU A 475 -96.42 133.53 -66.05
N LEU A 476 -96.66 133.83 -64.76
CA LEU A 476 -97.54 134.93 -64.34
C LEU A 476 -96.88 136.31 -64.51
N ALA A 477 -95.54 136.37 -64.47
CA ALA A 477 -94.79 137.62 -64.68
C ALA A 477 -94.65 137.98 -66.17
N GLN A 478 -94.49 136.98 -67.04
CA GLN A 478 -94.35 137.18 -68.49
C GLN A 478 -95.60 137.81 -69.14
N LEU A 479 -96.78 137.67 -68.50
CA LEU A 479 -98.03 138.30 -68.93
C LEU A 479 -97.95 139.84 -68.96
N HIS A 480 -97.14 140.45 -68.09
CA HIS A 480 -97.01 141.92 -68.01
C HIS A 480 -95.98 142.51 -68.96
N GLN A 481 -94.94 141.76 -69.35
CA GLN A 481 -93.82 142.31 -70.13
C GLN A 481 -94.18 142.52 -71.62
N VAL A 482 -95.03 141.66 -72.19
CA VAL A 482 -95.43 141.77 -73.62
C VAL A 482 -96.36 142.97 -73.88
N GLN A 483 -97.02 143.51 -72.85
CA GLN A 483 -97.83 144.72 -72.98
C GLN A 483 -96.97 145.95 -73.30
N GLU A 484 -95.74 146.05 -72.77
CA GLU A 484 -94.82 147.17 -73.05
C GLU A 484 -94.22 147.12 -74.47
N GLU A 485 -94.10 145.93 -75.08
CA GLU A 485 -93.51 145.79 -76.42
C GLU A 485 -94.51 146.11 -77.55
N LEU A 486 -95.81 145.92 -77.31
CA LEU A 486 -96.87 146.36 -78.22
C LEU A 486 -96.89 147.88 -78.42
N GLU A 487 -96.57 148.67 -77.38
CA GLU A 487 -96.49 150.13 -77.48
C GLU A 487 -95.27 150.60 -78.30
N ARG A 488 -94.19 149.82 -78.34
CA ARG A 488 -92.99 150.14 -79.14
C ARG A 488 -93.24 149.96 -80.64
N HIS A 489 -93.82 148.83 -81.06
CA HIS A 489 -94.10 148.58 -82.48
C HIS A 489 -95.14 149.55 -83.10
N TYR A 490 -96.01 150.16 -82.28
CA TYR A 490 -96.93 151.19 -82.74
C TYR A 490 -96.19 152.42 -83.33
N LEU A 491 -95.06 152.80 -82.73
CA LEU A 491 -94.23 153.93 -83.17
C LEU A 491 -93.35 153.60 -84.40
N GLU A 492 -93.01 152.33 -84.62
CA GLU A 492 -92.24 151.89 -85.79
C GLU A 492 -93.11 151.83 -87.06
N ASN A 493 -94.36 151.36 -86.95
CA ASN A 493 -95.33 151.38 -88.05
C ASN A 493 -95.54 152.80 -88.62
N GLN A 494 -95.44 153.83 -87.77
CA GLN A 494 -95.56 155.23 -88.19
C GLN A 494 -94.38 155.70 -89.08
N ARG A 495 -93.23 155.01 -89.04
CA ARG A 495 -92.05 155.32 -89.88
C ARG A 495 -92.07 154.58 -91.21
N HIS A 496 -92.50 153.31 -91.24
CA HIS A 496 -92.58 152.54 -92.48
C HIS A 496 -93.64 153.06 -93.46
N ALA A 497 -94.67 153.76 -92.97
CA ALA A 497 -95.65 154.46 -93.80
C ALA A 497 -95.02 155.49 -94.76
N LEU A 498 -93.86 156.08 -94.42
CA LEU A 498 -93.14 157.04 -95.27
C LEU A 498 -92.20 156.38 -96.30
N GLN A 499 -91.87 155.10 -96.15
CA GLN A 499 -91.04 154.35 -97.11
C GLN A 499 -91.86 153.77 -98.28
N LEU A 500 -93.20 153.75 -98.15
CA LEU A 500 -94.15 153.28 -99.16
C LEU A 500 -94.16 154.14 -100.43
N GLU A 501 -93.67 155.38 -100.39
CA GLU A 501 -93.67 156.32 -101.52
C GLU A 501 -92.44 156.18 -102.44
N GLU A 502 -91.33 155.59 -101.95
CA GLU A 502 -90.07 155.50 -102.69
C GLU A 502 -89.91 154.17 -103.44
N LEU A 503 -90.33 153.04 -102.83
CA LEU A 503 -90.20 151.71 -103.45
C LEU A 503 -91.19 151.46 -104.60
N GLN A 504 -92.30 152.21 -104.69
CA GLN A 504 -93.25 152.10 -105.80
C GLN A 504 -92.63 152.41 -107.18
N LYS A 505 -91.50 153.14 -107.23
CA LYS A 505 -90.84 153.51 -108.49
C LYS A 505 -89.99 152.40 -109.14
N ASN A 506 -89.63 151.32 -108.43
CA ASN A 506 -88.55 150.41 -108.88
C ASN A 506 -88.99 149.02 -109.39
N GLN A 507 -90.10 148.44 -108.92
CA GLN A 507 -90.47 147.05 -109.33
C GLN A 507 -91.48 146.94 -110.48
N GLU A 508 -92.05 148.04 -110.98
CA GLU A 508 -92.76 148.04 -112.28
C GLU A 508 -91.85 147.61 -113.45
N GLN A 509 -90.52 147.70 -113.29
CA GLN A 509 -89.54 147.19 -114.26
C GLN A 509 -89.43 145.66 -114.27
N HIS A 510 -89.53 144.98 -113.11
CA HIS A 510 -89.32 143.53 -113.02
C HIS A 510 -90.49 142.68 -113.53
N LEU A 511 -91.69 143.27 -113.63
CA LEU A 511 -92.89 142.63 -114.20
C LEU A 511 -92.82 142.34 -115.72
N ARG A 512 -91.66 142.51 -116.37
CA ARG A 512 -91.53 142.49 -117.84
C ARG A 512 -90.59 141.44 -118.46
N GLN A 513 -89.83 140.64 -117.71
CA GLN A 513 -88.70 139.89 -118.33
C GLN A 513 -88.61 138.36 -118.19
N ILE A 514 -89.00 137.71 -117.08
CA ILE A 514 -88.85 136.23 -116.94
C ILE A 514 -90.17 135.49 -117.15
N GLY A 515 -90.63 135.50 -118.40
CA GLY A 515 -91.69 134.63 -118.93
C GLY A 515 -91.16 133.48 -119.79
N GLN A 516 -89.87 133.13 -119.71
CA GLN A 516 -89.18 132.37 -120.77
C GLN A 516 -88.74 130.92 -120.45
N LEU A 517 -88.33 130.60 -119.21
CA LEU A 517 -87.76 129.27 -118.89
C LEU A 517 -88.77 128.35 -118.20
N LYS A 518 -89.30 127.40 -118.99
CA LYS A 518 -90.43 126.52 -118.64
C LYS A 518 -90.30 125.14 -119.30
N LYS A 519 -89.09 124.56 -119.37
CA LYS A 519 -88.79 123.45 -120.30
C LYS A 519 -87.88 122.30 -119.79
N GLU A 520 -87.25 122.38 -118.62
CA GLU A 520 -86.09 121.53 -118.26
C GLU A 520 -86.17 120.87 -116.86
N ARG A 521 -85.45 119.76 -116.59
CA ARG A 521 -85.95 118.36 -116.77
C ARG A 521 -85.05 117.31 -116.06
N ASP A 522 -85.66 116.41 -115.26
CA ASP A 522 -85.28 115.04 -114.77
C ASP A 522 -83.81 114.53 -114.69
N GLU A 523 -83.40 113.74 -113.65
CA GLU A 523 -82.57 112.48 -113.70
C GLU A 523 -81.95 111.93 -112.35
N HIS A 524 -81.46 110.65 -112.34
CA HIS A 524 -80.53 109.91 -111.39
C HIS A 524 -81.05 109.15 -110.10
N THR A 525 -80.45 107.97 -109.74
CA THR A 525 -80.62 107.13 -108.47
C THR A 525 -79.55 105.98 -108.29
N LYS A 526 -79.40 105.31 -107.09
CA LYS A 526 -79.04 103.85 -106.78
C LYS A 526 -78.06 103.50 -105.57
N THR A 527 -78.04 102.21 -105.11
CA THR A 527 -76.93 101.32 -104.54
C THR A 527 -76.97 100.70 -103.08
N ALA A 528 -76.27 99.55 -102.79
CA ALA A 528 -76.33 98.69 -101.53
C ALA A 528 -75.25 97.52 -101.37
N ASN A 529 -75.27 96.68 -100.27
CA ASN A 529 -75.06 95.16 -100.13
C ASN A 529 -73.84 94.40 -99.40
N GLU A 530 -74.08 93.13 -98.89
CA GLU A 530 -73.19 91.90 -98.58
C GLU A 530 -72.19 91.76 -97.33
N ARG A 531 -71.58 90.60 -96.81
CA ARG A 531 -71.81 89.09 -96.64
C ARG A 531 -70.75 88.25 -95.74
N LYS A 532 -71.19 87.34 -94.80
CA LYS A 532 -70.82 85.88 -94.43
C LYS A 532 -69.38 85.25 -94.24
N THR A 533 -69.10 84.33 -93.25
CA THR A 533 -68.44 82.93 -93.35
C THR A 533 -67.76 82.25 -92.10
N ARG A 534 -67.56 80.91 -92.21
CA ARG A 534 -66.65 79.92 -91.53
C ARG A 534 -66.99 79.36 -90.12
N LEU A 535 -66.66 78.06 -89.89
CA LEU A 535 -66.79 77.24 -88.65
C LEU A 535 -66.27 75.79 -88.90
N GLU A 536 -65.13 75.33 -88.33
CA GLU A 536 -64.37 74.20 -88.98
C GLU A 536 -63.53 73.14 -88.19
N GLN A 537 -63.18 73.23 -86.89
CA GLN A 537 -62.17 72.32 -86.25
C GLN A 537 -62.59 71.81 -84.84
N LEU A 538 -62.45 70.57 -84.33
CA LEU A 538 -61.87 69.22 -84.67
C LEU A 538 -60.54 68.86 -83.93
N THR A 539 -60.35 67.89 -83.00
CA THR A 539 -60.87 66.52 -82.65
C THR A 539 -59.89 65.35 -82.92
N GLN A 540 -58.71 65.26 -82.27
CA GLN A 540 -57.72 64.18 -82.58
C GLN A 540 -56.96 63.44 -81.43
N ALA A 541 -56.79 63.98 -80.21
CA ALA A 541 -55.67 63.55 -79.33
C ALA A 541 -55.93 62.46 -78.23
N LYS A 542 -56.81 61.46 -78.45
CA LYS A 542 -57.34 60.58 -77.35
C LYS A 542 -56.75 59.14 -77.27
N ALA A 543 -55.52 58.88 -77.72
CA ALA A 543 -55.10 57.50 -78.13
C ALA A 543 -53.88 56.85 -77.43
N ALA A 544 -53.23 57.46 -76.44
CA ALA A 544 -51.89 57.04 -75.94
C ALA A 544 -51.87 56.26 -74.59
N TYR A 545 -52.86 55.41 -74.33
CA TYR A 545 -53.34 55.10 -72.97
C TYR A 545 -52.53 54.08 -72.11
N GLU A 546 -52.13 52.91 -72.65
CA GLU A 546 -52.53 51.68 -71.92
C GLU A 546 -51.43 50.65 -71.51
N LYS A 547 -50.12 50.90 -71.70
CA LYS A 547 -49.12 49.80 -71.75
C LYS A 547 -48.23 49.49 -70.53
N GLN A 548 -48.06 50.37 -69.54
CA GLN A 548 -46.93 50.24 -68.60
C GLN A 548 -47.23 49.50 -67.26
N THR A 549 -48.49 49.17 -66.98
CA THR A 549 -48.95 48.87 -65.61
C THR A 549 -48.92 47.38 -65.19
N GLN A 550 -48.38 46.46 -66.02
CA GLN A 550 -48.51 45.00 -65.77
C GLN A 550 -47.21 44.24 -65.46
N GLU A 551 -46.02 44.81 -65.70
CA GLU A 551 -44.77 44.03 -65.71
C GLU A 551 -44.25 43.66 -64.29
N HIS A 552 -44.15 44.64 -63.38
CA HIS A 552 -43.34 44.49 -62.15
C HIS A 552 -43.96 43.62 -61.04
N ASN A 553 -45.29 43.41 -61.04
CA ASN A 553 -45.95 42.58 -60.03
C ASN A 553 -45.58 41.08 -60.11
N ARG A 554 -44.85 40.64 -61.15
CA ARG A 554 -44.39 39.24 -61.30
C ARG A 554 -43.08 38.90 -60.59
N GLN A 555 -42.28 39.89 -60.15
CA GLN A 555 -40.86 39.65 -59.79
C GLN A 555 -40.60 39.43 -58.28
N ALA A 556 -41.60 39.53 -57.41
CA ALA A 556 -41.42 39.43 -55.95
C ALA A 556 -41.86 38.10 -55.31
N GLU A 557 -42.65 37.28 -56.02
CA GLU A 557 -43.11 35.97 -55.52
C GLU A 557 -41.99 34.92 -55.55
N THR A 558 -41.08 35.01 -56.51
CA THR A 558 -39.91 34.13 -56.71
C THR A 558 -38.99 34.08 -55.48
N LEU A 559 -38.71 35.23 -54.86
CA LEU A 559 -37.84 35.38 -53.68
C LEU A 559 -38.36 34.66 -52.42
N LYS A 560 -39.63 34.21 -52.40
CA LYS A 560 -40.17 33.39 -51.31
C LYS A 560 -39.85 31.90 -51.46
N ALA A 561 -39.61 31.40 -52.67
CA ALA A 561 -39.32 29.99 -52.94
C ALA A 561 -37.87 29.61 -52.56
N GLU A 562 -36.90 30.48 -52.89
CA GLU A 562 -35.46 30.25 -52.64
C GLU A 562 -35.16 29.98 -51.14
N ARG A 563 -35.93 30.61 -50.25
CA ARG A 563 -35.77 30.50 -48.80
C ARG A 563 -36.21 29.15 -48.22
N GLN A 564 -36.89 28.31 -49.00
CA GLN A 564 -37.19 26.92 -48.64
C GLN A 564 -36.12 25.94 -49.15
N ALA A 565 -35.57 26.15 -50.36
CA ALA A 565 -34.50 25.33 -50.93
C ALA A 565 -33.23 25.30 -50.04
N ALA A 566 -32.90 26.41 -49.39
CA ALA A 566 -31.77 26.50 -48.46
C ALA A 566 -31.86 25.52 -47.26
N ARG A 567 -33.05 25.00 -46.91
CA ARG A 567 -33.21 24.00 -45.84
C ARG A 567 -32.88 22.57 -46.28
N GLU A 568 -32.81 22.29 -47.58
CA GLU A 568 -32.44 20.98 -48.11
C GLU A 568 -30.93 20.83 -48.30
N GLN A 569 -30.23 21.91 -48.64
CA GLN A 569 -28.76 21.94 -48.77
C GLN A 569 -28.04 21.52 -47.47
N VAL A 570 -28.58 21.87 -46.30
CA VAL A 570 -28.04 21.43 -45.00
C VAL A 570 -28.17 19.92 -44.78
N LYS A 571 -29.22 19.27 -45.32
CA LYS A 571 -29.32 17.80 -45.32
C LYS A 571 -28.36 17.14 -46.32
N GLN A 572 -28.11 17.78 -47.46
CA GLN A 572 -27.19 17.26 -48.48
C GLN A 572 -25.72 17.28 -48.00
N LEU A 573 -25.29 18.33 -47.29
CA LEU A 573 -23.94 18.40 -46.70
C LEU A 573 -23.66 17.27 -45.70
N GLN A 574 -24.67 16.84 -44.93
CA GLN A 574 -24.53 15.71 -44.01
C GLN A 574 -24.31 14.35 -44.72
N ALA A 575 -24.76 14.22 -45.97
CA ALA A 575 -24.55 13.02 -46.79
C ALA A 575 -23.19 13.02 -47.51
N GLN A 576 -22.64 14.20 -47.83
CA GLN A 576 -21.39 14.33 -48.58
C GLN A 576 -20.14 13.95 -47.76
N LEU A 577 -20.17 14.11 -46.44
CA LEU A 577 -19.06 13.68 -45.57
C LEU A 577 -18.82 12.15 -45.64
N ASN A 578 -19.91 11.37 -45.69
CA ASN A 578 -19.85 9.90 -45.74
C ASN A 578 -19.48 9.37 -47.14
N ALA A 579 -19.64 10.18 -48.19
CA ALA A 579 -19.27 9.81 -49.56
C ALA A 579 -17.75 9.98 -49.83
N ALA A 580 -17.06 10.83 -49.08
CA ALA A 580 -15.63 11.09 -49.24
C ALA A 580 -14.72 9.89 -48.89
N GLN A 581 -15.25 8.89 -48.18
CA GLN A 581 -14.49 7.70 -47.75
C GLN A 581 -14.41 6.58 -48.80
N ALA A 582 -15.03 6.74 -49.98
CA ALA A 582 -15.29 5.62 -50.91
C ALA A 582 -14.66 5.74 -52.33
N ARG A 583 -13.94 6.82 -52.66
CA ARG A 583 -13.42 7.05 -54.04
C ARG A 583 -12.02 7.68 -54.12
N LEU A 584 -11.04 7.10 -53.41
CA LEU A 584 -9.62 7.37 -53.68
C LEU A 584 -8.74 6.11 -53.53
N ALA A 585 -9.04 5.09 -54.33
CA ALA A 585 -8.22 3.90 -54.51
C ALA A 585 -8.32 3.40 -55.97
N SER A 586 -7.24 2.76 -56.46
CA SER A 586 -6.99 2.37 -57.87
C SER A 586 -6.67 3.56 -58.81
N ALA A 587 -5.65 3.51 -59.70
CA ALA A 587 -4.47 2.63 -59.87
C ALA A 587 -3.49 3.29 -60.89
N PRO A 588 -2.36 2.69 -61.33
CA PRO A 588 -1.63 1.49 -60.86
C PRO A 588 -0.08 1.62 -60.76
N THR A 589 0.55 0.68 -60.01
CA THR A 589 1.92 0.11 -60.22
C THR A 589 3.19 0.99 -60.04
N ALA A 590 4.37 0.44 -59.74
CA ALA A 590 4.79 -0.98 -59.80
C ALA A 590 5.51 -1.57 -58.56
N ASP A 591 6.45 -0.85 -57.93
CA ASP A 591 7.61 -1.54 -57.30
C ASP A 591 7.43 -2.14 -55.90
N LEU A 592 6.31 -1.92 -55.19
CA LEU A 592 6.13 -2.34 -53.79
C LEU A 592 5.26 -3.59 -53.57
N GLN A 593 4.81 -4.25 -54.65
CA GLN A 593 3.98 -5.46 -54.55
C GLN A 593 4.72 -6.79 -54.79
N GLN A 594 5.85 -6.78 -55.50
CA GLN A 594 6.68 -7.99 -55.64
C GLN A 594 7.35 -8.41 -54.33
N GLU A 595 7.89 -7.46 -53.55
CA GLU A 595 8.54 -7.77 -52.26
C GLU A 595 7.56 -8.35 -51.23
N ASN A 596 6.32 -7.84 -51.17
CA ASN A 596 5.29 -8.37 -50.28
C ASN A 596 4.83 -9.78 -50.71
N ALA A 597 4.73 -10.05 -52.01
CA ALA A 597 4.43 -11.40 -52.50
C ALA A 597 5.57 -12.40 -52.20
N LEU A 598 6.84 -11.96 -52.31
CA LEU A 598 8.01 -12.76 -51.98
C LEU A 598 8.10 -13.07 -50.48
N LEU A 599 7.83 -12.09 -49.61
CA LEU A 599 7.77 -12.29 -48.16
C LEU A 599 6.63 -13.24 -47.76
N LEU A 600 5.45 -13.14 -48.40
CA LEU A 600 4.34 -14.06 -48.15
C LEU A 600 4.64 -15.49 -48.62
N SER A 601 5.31 -15.69 -49.77
CA SER A 601 5.68 -17.04 -50.22
C SER A 601 6.73 -17.69 -49.30
N GLN A 602 7.73 -16.94 -48.85
CA GLN A 602 8.72 -17.41 -47.88
C GLN A 602 8.08 -17.77 -46.53
N LEU A 603 7.14 -16.94 -46.03
CA LEU A 603 6.46 -17.20 -44.76
C LEU A 603 5.57 -18.46 -44.86
N HIS A 604 4.92 -18.69 -45.99
CA HIS A 604 4.10 -19.90 -46.21
C HIS A 604 4.96 -21.17 -46.34
N GLN A 605 6.12 -21.09 -47.02
CA GLN A 605 7.03 -22.23 -47.15
C GLN A 605 7.64 -22.64 -45.79
N VAL A 606 7.89 -21.69 -44.89
CA VAL A 606 8.28 -21.99 -43.49
C VAL A 606 7.12 -22.62 -42.69
N GLN A 607 5.87 -22.27 -42.97
CA GLN A 607 4.72 -22.92 -42.34
C GLN A 607 4.56 -24.38 -42.79
N GLU A 608 4.67 -24.68 -44.09
CA GLU A 608 4.58 -26.06 -44.58
C GLU A 608 5.67 -26.98 -44.00
N GLU A 609 6.93 -26.52 -43.89
CA GLU A 609 7.98 -27.35 -43.28
C GLU A 609 7.79 -27.56 -41.77
N LEU A 610 7.28 -26.57 -41.04
CA LEU A 610 6.91 -26.73 -39.63
C LEU A 610 5.76 -27.72 -39.44
N GLU A 611 4.72 -27.65 -40.27
CA GLU A 611 3.61 -28.63 -40.22
C GLU A 611 4.06 -30.02 -40.63
N ARG A 612 4.97 -30.14 -41.61
CA ARG A 612 5.58 -31.41 -42.02
C ARG A 612 6.35 -32.07 -40.87
N LEU A 613 7.21 -31.32 -40.18
CA LEU A 613 7.96 -31.78 -39.00
C LEU A 613 7.04 -32.13 -37.82
N TYR A 614 5.94 -31.40 -37.63
CA TYR A 614 4.95 -31.69 -36.59
C TYR A 614 4.16 -32.97 -36.89
N LEU A 615 3.77 -33.19 -38.15
CA LEU A 615 3.10 -34.41 -38.61
C LEU A 615 4.03 -35.63 -38.62
N GLU A 616 5.33 -35.45 -38.85
CA GLU A 616 6.35 -36.49 -38.75
C GLU A 616 6.57 -36.94 -37.29
N ASN A 617 6.73 -35.99 -36.36
CA ASN A 617 6.76 -36.30 -34.92
C ASN A 617 5.47 -37.00 -34.45
N ARG A 618 4.30 -36.59 -34.96
CA ARG A 618 3.02 -37.20 -34.62
C ARG A 618 2.88 -38.64 -35.16
N LYS A 619 3.53 -39.00 -36.28
CA LYS A 619 3.58 -40.38 -36.80
C LYS A 619 4.49 -41.30 -35.97
N LEU A 620 5.41 -40.76 -35.19
CA LEU A 620 6.24 -41.52 -34.24
C LEU A 620 5.56 -41.78 -32.89
N GLN A 621 4.34 -41.26 -32.65
CA GLN A 621 3.65 -41.40 -31.38
C GLN A 621 2.15 -41.72 -31.52
N THR A 622 1.83 -42.98 -31.86
CA THR A 622 0.70 -43.82 -31.35
C THR A 622 0.43 -45.02 -32.29
N PRO A 623 -0.18 -46.12 -31.83
CA PRO A 623 -0.06 -46.76 -30.50
C PRO A 623 0.14 -48.29 -30.59
N ALA A 624 0.66 -48.92 -29.52
CA ALA A 624 0.69 -50.39 -29.40
C ALA A 624 0.34 -50.90 -27.99
N THR A 625 -0.93 -51.29 -27.85
CA THR A 625 -1.43 -52.47 -27.11
C THR A 625 -1.11 -52.70 -25.61
N ASN A 626 -2.22 -52.70 -24.84
CA ASN A 626 -2.65 -53.76 -23.90
C ASN A 626 -2.10 -53.76 -22.44
N ALA A 627 -2.90 -54.06 -21.40
CA ALA A 627 -4.33 -54.42 -21.33
C ALA A 627 -5.02 -53.98 -20.02
N SER A 628 -6.35 -54.05 -20.06
CA SER A 628 -7.40 -54.02 -19.03
C SER A 628 -7.04 -54.21 -17.54
N ILE A 629 -7.73 -53.49 -16.65
CA ILE A 629 -8.69 -54.02 -15.64
C ILE A 629 -9.46 -52.85 -14.96
N SER A 630 -10.69 -53.12 -14.50
CA SER A 630 -11.64 -52.20 -13.84
C SER A 630 -12.26 -52.90 -12.61
N PRO A 631 -13.02 -52.24 -11.71
CA PRO A 631 -12.94 -50.87 -11.18
C PRO A 631 -13.07 -50.80 -9.61
N GLN A 632 -13.05 -49.59 -9.04
CA GLN A 632 -13.35 -49.24 -7.62
C GLN A 632 -12.33 -49.69 -6.53
N PRO A 633 -12.36 -49.13 -5.29
CA PRO A 633 -13.10 -47.96 -4.79
C PRO A 633 -12.19 -46.80 -4.31
N GLN A 634 -12.79 -45.80 -3.68
CA GLN A 634 -12.19 -44.51 -3.29
C GLN A 634 -11.14 -44.62 -2.17
N GLN A 635 -10.06 -43.83 -2.28
CA GLN A 635 -9.22 -43.39 -1.14
C GLN A 635 -8.83 -41.91 -1.34
N PRO A 636 -8.63 -41.13 -0.26
CA PRO A 636 -8.34 -39.69 -0.37
C PRO A 636 -6.93 -39.44 -0.93
N ILE A 637 -6.86 -38.71 -2.05
CA ILE A 637 -5.58 -38.30 -2.66
C ILE A 637 -4.87 -37.34 -1.70
N ILE A 638 -3.81 -37.80 -1.05
CA ILE A 638 -2.98 -36.98 -0.15
C ILE A 638 -2.18 -35.96 -0.99
N ARG A 639 -2.67 -34.73 -1.08
CA ARG A 639 -2.05 -33.66 -1.87
C ARG A 639 -0.92 -33.00 -1.07
N THR A 640 0.29 -33.04 -1.63
CA THR A 640 1.50 -32.36 -1.13
C THR A 640 1.98 -31.31 -2.14
N GLY A 641 2.66 -30.26 -1.65
CA GLY A 641 3.28 -29.23 -2.48
C GLY A 641 2.67 -27.83 -2.36
N ALA A 642 1.84 -27.56 -1.35
CA ALA A 642 1.37 -26.21 -1.03
C ALA A 642 2.53 -25.23 -0.80
N ALA A 643 3.63 -25.65 -0.17
CA ALA A 643 4.83 -24.82 -0.02
C ALA A 643 5.43 -24.40 -1.37
N ASN A 644 5.38 -25.28 -2.38
CA ASN A 644 5.84 -24.98 -3.73
C ASN A 644 4.81 -24.18 -4.54
N ARG A 645 3.51 -24.31 -4.25
CA ARG A 645 2.45 -23.43 -4.79
C ARG A 645 2.67 -21.98 -4.34
N VAL A 646 2.93 -21.74 -3.05
CA VAL A 646 3.23 -20.39 -2.53
C VAL A 646 4.50 -19.80 -3.16
N LYS A 647 5.55 -20.61 -3.38
CA LYS A 647 6.77 -20.14 -4.09
C LYS A 647 6.50 -19.72 -5.54
N ARG A 648 5.44 -20.24 -6.18
CA ARG A 648 5.02 -19.85 -7.54
C ARG A 648 4.11 -18.62 -7.57
N GLU A 649 3.52 -18.21 -6.44
CA GLU A 649 2.70 -16.99 -6.32
C GLU A 649 3.55 -15.73 -6.61
N LEU A 650 2.95 -14.73 -7.29
CA LEU A 650 3.61 -13.49 -7.70
C LEU A 650 4.38 -12.76 -6.57
N PRO A 651 3.88 -12.64 -5.32
CA PRO A 651 4.62 -11.97 -4.24
C PRO A 651 5.95 -12.67 -3.94
N TYR A 652 6.01 -14.01 -3.96
CA TYR A 652 7.26 -14.73 -3.69
C TYR A 652 8.28 -14.50 -4.81
N ARG A 653 7.85 -14.61 -6.08
CA ARG A 653 8.73 -14.39 -7.23
C ARG A 653 9.34 -12.99 -7.20
N LEU A 654 8.51 -11.96 -7.11
CA LEU A 654 9.00 -10.57 -7.14
C LEU A 654 10.00 -10.28 -6.01
N GLY A 655 9.71 -10.67 -4.77
CA GLY A 655 10.65 -10.43 -3.67
C GLY A 655 11.90 -11.30 -3.70
N SER A 656 11.85 -12.51 -4.26
CA SER A 656 13.05 -13.32 -4.51
C SER A 656 13.96 -12.66 -5.56
N LEU A 657 13.38 -12.06 -6.62
CA LEU A 657 14.10 -11.30 -7.64
C LEU A 657 14.75 -10.03 -7.05
N MET A 658 14.07 -9.37 -6.11
CA MET A 658 14.62 -8.24 -5.34
C MET A 658 15.84 -8.64 -4.51
N ILE A 659 15.77 -9.75 -3.76
CA ILE A 659 16.90 -10.24 -2.93
C ILE A 659 18.07 -10.72 -3.80
N ALA A 660 17.79 -11.41 -4.91
CA ALA A 660 18.82 -11.88 -5.84
C ALA A 660 19.62 -10.72 -6.46
N ARG A 661 18.96 -9.60 -6.78
CA ARG A 661 19.60 -8.43 -7.41
C ARG A 661 20.06 -7.34 -6.45
N SER A 662 19.66 -7.34 -5.17
CA SER A 662 20.06 -6.33 -4.18
C SER A 662 21.54 -6.33 -3.82
N HIS A 663 22.29 -7.36 -4.23
CA HIS A 663 23.71 -7.53 -3.92
C HIS A 663 24.65 -6.83 -4.92
N ASN A 664 24.14 -6.21 -5.98
CA ASN A 664 24.93 -5.51 -7.00
C ASN A 664 24.26 -4.18 -7.39
N LEU A 665 25.03 -3.09 -7.47
CA LEU A 665 24.54 -1.76 -7.87
C LEU A 665 23.91 -1.76 -9.28
N GLY A 666 24.49 -2.46 -10.25
CA GLY A 666 23.89 -2.65 -11.57
C GLY A 666 22.64 -3.53 -11.55
N GLY A 667 22.59 -4.48 -10.60
CA GLY A 667 21.40 -5.29 -10.33
C GLY A 667 20.24 -4.43 -9.82
N LEU A 668 20.52 -3.50 -8.90
CA LEU A 668 19.57 -2.52 -8.35
C LEU A 668 19.06 -1.56 -9.42
N LEU A 669 19.93 -1.02 -10.28
CA LEU A 669 19.54 -0.12 -11.37
C LEU A 669 18.60 -0.81 -12.37
N GLY A 670 18.84 -2.10 -12.65
CA GLY A 670 18.00 -2.94 -13.51
C GLY A 670 16.71 -3.47 -12.85
N MET A 671 16.41 -3.14 -11.59
CA MET A 671 15.26 -3.71 -10.87
C MET A 671 13.88 -3.38 -11.48
N PRO A 672 13.56 -2.14 -11.89
CA PRO A 672 12.22 -1.82 -12.40
C PRO A 672 11.87 -2.64 -13.65
N PHE A 673 12.84 -2.80 -14.56
CA PHE A 673 12.69 -3.59 -15.77
C PHE A 673 12.56 -5.09 -15.47
N ALA A 674 13.34 -5.61 -14.51
CA ALA A 674 13.27 -7.02 -14.10
C ALA A 674 11.91 -7.37 -13.48
N LEU A 675 11.38 -6.53 -12.59
CA LEU A 675 10.06 -6.71 -11.99
C LEU A 675 8.93 -6.61 -13.03
N ARG A 676 9.06 -5.72 -14.01
CA ARG A 676 8.12 -5.59 -15.13
C ARG A 676 8.14 -6.79 -16.09
N ALA A 677 9.32 -7.39 -16.31
CA ALA A 677 9.44 -8.61 -17.10
C ALA A 677 8.81 -9.83 -16.39
N GLU A 678 9.06 -9.99 -15.09
CA GLU A 678 8.50 -11.12 -14.33
C GLU A 678 6.98 -10.99 -14.10
N THR A 679 6.45 -9.77 -13.93
CA THR A 679 4.99 -9.55 -13.94
C THR A 679 4.35 -9.81 -15.30
N LYS A 680 5.06 -9.58 -16.42
CA LYS A 680 4.57 -9.95 -17.77
C LYS A 680 4.48 -11.47 -17.92
N ARG A 681 5.57 -12.19 -17.60
CA ARG A 681 5.62 -13.66 -17.62
C ARG A 681 4.53 -14.30 -16.76
N TYR A 682 4.35 -13.81 -15.54
CA TYR A 682 3.30 -14.33 -14.65
C TYR A 682 1.88 -14.13 -15.21
N ARG A 683 1.63 -13.05 -15.97
CA ARG A 683 0.35 -12.83 -16.65
C ARG A 683 0.17 -13.77 -17.85
N GLU A 684 1.25 -14.04 -18.59
CA GLU A 684 1.26 -15.00 -19.71
C GLU A 684 1.01 -16.43 -19.20
N GLU A 685 1.65 -16.83 -18.10
CA GLU A 685 1.39 -18.11 -17.41
C GLU A 685 -0.06 -18.22 -16.91
N GLN A 686 -0.61 -17.16 -16.30
CA GLN A 686 -2.00 -17.12 -15.86
C GLN A 686 -2.98 -17.25 -17.03
N GLN A 687 -2.74 -16.56 -18.15
CA GLN A 687 -3.56 -16.65 -19.36
C GLN A 687 -3.51 -18.06 -19.97
N ALA A 688 -2.33 -18.70 -20.03
CA ALA A 688 -2.19 -20.09 -20.47
C ALA A 688 -2.87 -21.11 -19.53
N THR A 689 -3.07 -20.75 -18.25
CA THR A 689 -3.69 -21.62 -17.23
C THR A 689 -5.22 -21.38 -17.11
N ALA A 690 -5.77 -20.36 -17.76
CA ALA A 690 -7.15 -19.88 -17.56
C ALA A 690 -8.29 -20.88 -17.87
N GLY A 691 -7.99 -22.01 -18.53
CA GLY A 691 -8.93 -23.11 -18.77
C GLY A 691 -8.87 -24.27 -17.78
N GLN A 692 -7.99 -24.24 -16.77
CA GLN A 692 -7.84 -25.33 -15.79
C GLN A 692 -8.78 -25.16 -14.58
N PRO A 693 -9.29 -26.26 -13.98
CA PRO A 693 -10.13 -26.17 -12.80
C PRO A 693 -9.39 -25.54 -11.61
N PRO A 694 -10.04 -24.71 -10.78
CA PRO A 694 -9.39 -23.98 -9.70
C PRO A 694 -8.79 -24.95 -8.67
N LEU A 695 -7.48 -24.83 -8.44
CA LEU A 695 -6.75 -25.62 -7.45
C LEU A 695 -7.31 -25.37 -6.04
N PRO A 696 -7.57 -26.43 -5.23
CA PRO A 696 -8.29 -26.33 -3.96
C PRO A 696 -7.64 -25.39 -2.93
N PRO A 697 -8.38 -24.97 -1.88
CA PRO A 697 -7.82 -24.24 -0.73
C PRO A 697 -6.48 -24.80 -0.22
N ILE A 698 -5.56 -23.90 0.16
CA ILE A 698 -4.23 -24.28 0.68
C ILE A 698 -4.34 -25.14 1.96
N SER A 699 -5.43 -24.99 2.72
CA SER A 699 -5.76 -25.79 3.91
C SER A 699 -6.02 -27.27 3.65
N GLU A 700 -6.32 -27.68 2.41
CA GLU A 700 -6.57 -29.09 2.06
C GLU A 700 -5.26 -29.89 1.78
N TYR A 701 -4.11 -29.23 1.82
CA TYR A 701 -2.81 -29.84 1.56
C TYR A 701 -2.14 -30.28 2.86
N ARG A 702 -1.48 -31.44 2.83
CA ARG A 702 -0.75 -31.98 4.01
C ARG A 702 0.36 -31.03 4.50
N ASP A 703 0.95 -30.25 3.60
CA ASP A 703 2.01 -29.26 3.88
C ASP A 703 1.50 -27.81 4.02
N ALA A 704 0.22 -27.60 4.36
CA ALA A 704 -0.34 -26.25 4.60
C ALA A 704 0.48 -25.42 5.61
N ARG A 705 0.96 -26.03 6.71
CA ARG A 705 1.83 -25.38 7.70
C ARG A 705 3.20 -24.96 7.13
N GLU A 706 3.67 -25.59 6.06
CA GLU A 706 4.91 -25.19 5.37
C GLU A 706 4.64 -24.04 4.39
N ALA A 707 3.48 -24.04 3.74
CA ALA A 707 3.02 -22.91 2.94
C ALA A 707 2.92 -21.62 3.78
N GLU A 708 2.45 -21.71 5.03
CA GLU A 708 2.46 -20.60 5.99
C GLU A 708 3.87 -20.14 6.36
N LYS A 709 4.81 -21.07 6.61
CA LYS A 709 6.24 -20.73 6.83
C LYS A 709 6.81 -19.96 5.63
N VAL A 710 6.52 -20.39 4.39
CA VAL A 710 6.95 -19.69 3.17
C VAL A 710 6.34 -18.28 3.09
N LYS A 711 5.11 -18.04 3.56
CA LYS A 711 4.51 -16.69 3.66
C LYS A 711 5.17 -15.79 4.71
N GLN A 712 5.91 -16.35 5.68
CA GLN A 712 6.75 -15.59 6.61
C GLN A 712 8.14 -15.22 6.02
N HIS A 713 8.56 -15.83 4.90
CA HIS A 713 9.88 -15.54 4.30
C HIS A 713 9.96 -14.10 3.79
N LEU A 714 11.16 -13.50 3.90
CA LEU A 714 11.45 -12.15 3.43
C LEU A 714 11.06 -11.94 1.95
N SER A 715 11.26 -12.95 1.09
CA SER A 715 10.85 -12.92 -0.33
C SER A 715 9.36 -12.65 -0.49
N TYR A 716 8.48 -13.41 0.19
CA TYR A 716 7.04 -13.21 0.11
C TYR A 716 6.61 -11.84 0.64
N ARG A 717 7.22 -11.45 1.77
CA ARG A 717 6.97 -10.17 2.46
C ARG A 717 7.32 -8.95 1.60
N LEU A 718 8.50 -8.93 0.97
CA LEU A 718 8.95 -7.83 0.10
C LEU A 718 8.06 -7.70 -1.15
N GLY A 719 7.75 -8.80 -1.83
CA GLY A 719 6.90 -8.74 -3.02
C GLY A 719 5.44 -8.37 -2.70
N ARG A 720 4.93 -8.73 -1.52
CA ARG A 720 3.63 -8.25 -1.02
C ARG A 720 3.65 -6.74 -0.78
N ALA A 721 4.68 -6.22 -0.11
CA ALA A 721 4.84 -4.78 0.15
C ALA A 721 4.99 -3.97 -1.16
N LEU A 722 5.70 -4.52 -2.15
CA LEU A 722 5.78 -3.97 -3.51
C LEU A 722 4.39 -3.88 -4.16
N LEU A 723 3.62 -4.97 -4.16
CA LEU A 723 2.28 -5.01 -4.77
C LEU A 723 1.31 -4.02 -4.11
N GLN A 724 1.23 -4.03 -2.77
CA GLN A 724 0.39 -3.10 -2.00
C GLN A 724 0.79 -1.63 -2.15
N SER A 725 2.05 -1.35 -2.50
CA SER A 725 2.52 -0.01 -2.86
C SER A 725 2.18 0.36 -4.30
N SER A 726 2.14 -0.61 -5.21
CA SER A 726 1.81 -0.40 -6.64
C SER A 726 0.33 -0.15 -6.91
N GLU A 727 -0.56 -0.58 -6.00
CA GLU A 727 -2.01 -0.35 -6.05
C GLU A 727 -2.41 1.13 -5.81
N LYS A 728 -1.50 1.96 -5.29
CA LYS A 728 -1.78 3.36 -4.93
C LYS A 728 -0.97 4.32 -5.81
N PRO A 729 -1.56 5.39 -6.37
CA PRO A 729 -0.89 6.25 -7.34
C PRO A 729 0.39 6.93 -6.80
N LEU A 730 0.41 7.32 -5.52
CA LEU A 730 1.61 7.85 -4.85
C LEU A 730 2.42 6.78 -4.07
N GLY A 731 1.98 5.52 -4.04
CA GLY A 731 2.58 4.47 -3.22
C GLY A 731 4.03 4.14 -3.59
N TRP A 732 4.41 4.37 -4.85
CA TRP A 732 5.79 4.25 -5.34
C TRP A 732 6.80 5.19 -4.64
N LEU A 733 6.35 6.33 -4.10
CA LEU A 733 7.20 7.25 -3.33
C LEU A 733 7.49 6.71 -1.91
N GLY A 734 6.51 6.03 -1.30
CA GLY A 734 6.66 5.41 0.02
C GLY A 734 7.34 4.03 -0.01
N LEU A 735 7.38 3.39 -1.18
CA LEU A 735 7.89 2.02 -1.38
C LEU A 735 9.31 1.78 -0.82
N PRO A 736 10.32 2.68 -1.00
CA PRO A 736 11.65 2.46 -0.42
C PRO A 736 11.63 2.37 1.12
N TRP A 737 10.76 3.15 1.77
CA TRP A 737 10.57 3.11 3.22
C TRP A 737 9.79 1.88 3.68
N ALA A 738 8.74 1.49 2.95
CA ALA A 738 7.96 0.27 3.22
C ALA A 738 8.85 -0.99 3.15
N LEU A 739 9.70 -1.11 2.13
CA LEU A 739 10.64 -2.21 1.99
C LEU A 739 11.74 -2.18 3.07
N ARG A 740 12.30 -0.99 3.38
CA ARG A 740 13.30 -0.85 4.46
C ARG A 740 12.74 -1.23 5.83
N ARG A 741 11.46 -0.90 6.09
CA ARG A 741 10.72 -1.35 7.28
C ARG A 741 10.58 -2.87 7.31
N GLU A 742 10.04 -3.48 6.25
CA GLU A 742 9.82 -4.94 6.20
C GLU A 742 11.14 -5.74 6.36
N VAL A 743 12.27 -5.23 5.86
CA VAL A 743 13.62 -5.77 6.14
C VAL A 743 14.05 -5.60 7.60
N LYS A 744 13.77 -4.46 8.24
CA LYS A 744 14.09 -4.21 9.66
C LYS A 744 13.27 -5.14 10.57
N ASP A 745 11.97 -5.19 10.34
CA ASP A 745 11.00 -5.95 11.13
C ASP A 745 11.29 -7.46 11.00
N PHE A 746 11.71 -7.94 9.82
CA PHE A 746 12.19 -9.32 9.62
C PHE A 746 13.50 -9.62 10.39
N ARG A 747 14.48 -8.70 10.41
CA ARG A 747 15.73 -8.90 11.21
C ARG A 747 15.43 -8.96 12.70
N GLN A 748 14.58 -8.07 13.21
CA GLN A 748 14.17 -8.08 14.62
C GLN A 748 13.51 -9.41 14.99
N GLN A 749 12.55 -9.89 14.19
CA GLN A 749 11.91 -11.19 14.39
C GLN A 749 12.88 -12.38 14.31
N ARG A 750 13.94 -12.31 13.48
CA ARG A 750 14.99 -13.34 13.47
C ARG A 750 15.80 -13.33 14.76
N ASN A 751 16.23 -12.15 15.22
CA ASN A 751 17.02 -12.02 16.44
C ASN A 751 16.22 -12.46 17.68
N SER A 752 14.94 -12.06 17.80
CA SER A 752 14.08 -12.51 18.91
C SER A 752 13.90 -14.04 18.95
N ARG A 753 13.88 -14.71 17.78
CA ARG A 753 13.84 -16.18 17.70
C ARG A 753 15.18 -16.88 17.98
N GLN A 754 16.30 -16.14 18.03
CA GLN A 754 17.63 -16.65 18.41
C GLN A 754 18.00 -16.38 19.89
N VAL A 755 17.07 -15.82 20.67
CA VAL A 755 17.23 -15.51 22.11
C VAL A 755 16.15 -16.23 22.94
N ALA A 756 15.26 -16.97 22.30
CA ALA A 756 14.08 -17.63 22.90
C ALA A 756 14.08 -19.16 22.68
N GLY A 757 15.28 -19.74 22.47
CA GLY A 757 15.55 -21.15 22.21
C GLY A 757 17.05 -21.36 22.02
#